data_AF-A0A7R7DNR1-F1
#
_entry.id   AF-A0A7R7DNR1-F1
#
_cell.length_a   1.000
_cell.length_b   1.000
_cell.length_c   1.000
_cell.angle_alpha   90.00
_cell.angle_beta   90.00
_cell.angle_gamma   90.00
#
_symmetry.space_group_name_H-M   'P 1'
#
loop_
_entity.id
_entity.type
_entity.pdbx_description
1 polymer ?
#
loop_
_entity_poly.entity_id
_entity_poly.type
_entity_poly.pdbx_seq_one_letter_code
_entity_poly.pdbx_strand_id
1 'polypeptide(L)'
;MSAGDVAPDATPPAVAGTPDAPRRAGRGAAPVPGPGYRCTPHDSTQRPHVALPLGGIGTGNVAICADGSLRQWQLHNIGNHAGALPGSFFAIRATSWEPPTDTVRVLQAPARESTGTPLVTDDEVADWQAELLARHPGVATVEFGGTYPFARLAYRDPDLPLSVSLEAFTPLVPGDVAASSIPAALFTFTLTNTQPYPVHGTLGAAVQNCVGWDGVSPIHGVDGAGYGGNTNRLFRDAEWTGVALENHTLAPDAPGAGQLVLAADDPAASALVQWRQPEEFLTFLGSRALADGTGRLANTGAANPDPQRHAPAAALGASPPGATWNAGLGVGFLLEPGERRTIRIALTWRFPNRYVNFEQFGPPRPQWGLSRFWLGNHYATVYPDAMAALDHVRRDWAGLRAASLSWPRTLDRSSLSDDAVTQFAAQLATVRSPTCFRGADGRFYGFEGVLGASTTMWSGAYGGSCPLNCNHVWNYAQALAAFFPGLERDMRRTEFEVMQAPAGYLPHRLIAPTYLRQLWDEPIGGPDTPALDGMLGAVLKTYREYRAFPAGAATSPGAASGSGAAAGSGAGLDWLRGYWPNLTRLLDHVERTWHTDGSGMLTGIQPSTHDIDLCGHNTFMGTLWLAALRAAETMAGLVGDDAAKRHYRALFETGSAAYDAALFNGEYYEQRLLPGDRPEFQWGSGCLSDQLIGQWWAHQLDLGHLLPAAHVRSALAAVVRHNLRHGFAGFDHPYRVFADGDDTGLLVCSWPRGGRPEVPTRYADEVWTGTEYQVAAHCLAEGLVEQGQAILAGLWGRYDGRRRNPYNEVECGDHYVRSLSGWSALQAMSGLRHDSLAGAWTFRIPDPAAPTLPFLTTDGYGLLSAGPDSSVSIECTGGTLHLRELRMTREAGPAGGAGATVGPAGARCLVAVDGVPVEAIGQGGPDEVRVAFPAAVRLAAGSTLTLTGVGQARG
;
A
#
# COMPACT_ATOMS: atom_id res chain seq x y z
N MET A 1 -5.69 -62.85 -51.33
CA MET A 1 -5.01 -62.92 -52.65
C MET A 1 -3.71 -62.14 -52.54
N SER A 2 -2.65 -62.74 -53.04
CA SER A 2 -1.26 -62.30 -53.29
C SER A 2 -0.42 -61.70 -52.14
N ALA A 3 0.61 -62.48 -51.82
CA ALA A 3 1.86 -62.16 -51.14
C ALA A 3 2.84 -61.35 -52.03
N GLY A 4 3.94 -60.87 -51.43
CA GLY A 4 5.17 -60.50 -52.15
C GLY A 4 6.18 -59.71 -51.33
N ASP A 5 7.15 -60.41 -50.74
CA ASP A 5 8.43 -59.88 -50.22
C ASP A 5 9.36 -59.37 -51.34
N VAL A 6 10.37 -58.54 -50.98
CA VAL A 6 11.82 -58.65 -51.33
C VAL A 6 12.56 -57.30 -51.09
N ALA A 7 13.64 -57.35 -50.30
CA ALA A 7 14.69 -56.30 -50.07
C ALA A 7 15.81 -56.40 -51.17
N PRO A 8 16.98 -55.69 -51.20
CA PRO A 8 17.67 -54.91 -50.14
C PRO A 8 18.54 -53.68 -50.56
N ASP A 9 19.14 -53.05 -49.53
CA ASP A 9 20.48 -52.43 -49.38
C ASP A 9 20.99 -51.18 -50.14
N ALA A 10 21.48 -50.19 -49.37
CA ALA A 10 22.80 -49.56 -49.54
C ALA A 10 23.17 -48.64 -48.34
N THR A 11 24.21 -49.01 -47.59
CA THR A 11 25.01 -48.20 -46.64
C THR A 11 26.08 -47.38 -47.39
N PRO A 12 26.70 -46.28 -46.84
CA PRO A 12 27.82 -46.37 -45.85
C PRO A 12 28.00 -45.10 -44.96
N PRO A 13 29.13 -44.90 -44.20
CA PRO A 13 29.78 -45.77 -43.22
C PRO A 13 29.94 -45.12 -41.82
N ALA A 14 30.36 -45.94 -40.86
CA ALA A 14 30.68 -45.61 -39.47
C ALA A 14 32.13 -45.10 -39.28
N VAL A 15 32.37 -44.36 -38.19
CA VAL A 15 33.65 -44.39 -37.45
C VAL A 15 33.35 -44.53 -35.95
N ALA A 16 34.00 -45.50 -35.33
CA ALA A 16 33.78 -45.97 -33.97
C ALA A 16 34.72 -45.31 -32.95
N GLY A 17 34.19 -45.11 -31.73
CA GLY A 17 34.80 -45.63 -30.50
C GLY A 17 35.56 -44.66 -29.57
N THR A 18 35.02 -44.43 -28.37
CA THR A 18 35.66 -44.78 -27.08
C THR A 18 34.68 -44.65 -25.88
N PRO A 19 34.86 -45.41 -24.78
CA PRO A 19 33.84 -45.66 -23.75
C PRO A 19 34.03 -44.90 -22.41
N ASP A 20 32.89 -44.70 -21.73
CA ASP A 20 32.58 -44.55 -20.29
C ASP A 20 33.28 -43.53 -19.37
N ALA A 21 32.45 -42.64 -18.79
CA ALA A 21 32.47 -42.21 -17.37
C ALA A 21 31.12 -41.55 -16.98
N PRO A 22 30.68 -41.62 -15.70
CA PRO A 22 29.27 -41.61 -15.31
C PRO A 22 28.64 -40.21 -15.34
N ARG A 23 27.44 -40.10 -15.93
CA ARG A 23 26.61 -38.88 -15.86
C ARG A 23 26.16 -38.67 -14.42
N ARG A 24 26.73 -37.63 -13.80
CA ARG A 24 26.27 -37.05 -12.54
C ARG A 24 24.79 -36.67 -12.61
N ALA A 25 24.12 -36.89 -11.48
CA ALA A 25 22.75 -36.60 -11.14
C ALA A 25 22.20 -35.28 -11.73
N GLY A 26 20.96 -35.37 -12.23
CA GLY A 26 20.20 -34.24 -12.75
C GLY A 26 20.02 -33.16 -11.69
N ARG A 27 20.37 -31.93 -12.06
CA ARG A 27 19.91 -30.73 -11.38
C ARG A 27 18.40 -30.62 -11.61
N GLY A 28 17.66 -30.45 -10.52
CA GLY A 28 16.22 -30.26 -10.53
C GLY A 28 15.79 -29.16 -11.50
N ALA A 29 14.68 -29.39 -12.18
CA ALA A 29 14.02 -28.37 -12.96
C ALA A 29 13.71 -27.17 -12.04
N ALA A 30 14.34 -26.03 -12.31
CA ALA A 30 13.97 -24.77 -11.69
C ALA A 30 12.49 -24.49 -12.01
N PRO A 31 11.72 -23.91 -11.07
CA PRO A 31 10.35 -23.51 -11.35
C PRO A 31 10.38 -22.50 -12.51
N VAL A 32 9.64 -22.80 -13.58
CA VAL A 32 9.43 -21.84 -14.68
C VAL A 32 8.79 -20.59 -14.06
N PRO A 33 9.42 -19.41 -14.11
CA PRO A 33 8.80 -18.17 -13.64
C PRO A 33 7.50 -17.98 -14.42
N GLY A 34 6.37 -17.84 -13.72
CA GLY A 34 5.14 -17.41 -14.37
C GLY A 34 5.36 -16.01 -14.99
N PRO A 35 4.78 -15.70 -16.15
CA PRO A 35 5.04 -14.44 -16.82
C PRO A 35 4.46 -13.24 -16.05
N GLY A 36 5.35 -12.38 -15.54
CA GLY A 36 5.09 -10.95 -15.33
C GLY A 36 5.17 -10.40 -13.91
N TYR A 37 6.08 -10.88 -13.05
CA TYR A 37 6.42 -10.17 -11.82
C TYR A 37 7.77 -10.60 -11.27
N ARG A 38 8.43 -9.65 -10.60
CA ARG A 38 9.77 -9.83 -10.05
C ARG A 38 9.68 -10.51 -8.69
N CYS A 39 10.24 -11.69 -8.63
CA CYS A 39 10.15 -12.54 -7.46
C CYS A 39 11.53 -13.14 -7.24
N THR A 40 12.21 -12.73 -6.16
CA THR A 40 13.32 -13.50 -5.61
C THR A 40 12.73 -14.38 -4.51
N PRO A 41 12.42 -15.66 -4.80
CA PRO A 41 11.87 -16.56 -3.81
C PRO A 41 12.91 -16.75 -2.70
N HIS A 42 12.43 -16.80 -1.47
CA HIS A 42 13.24 -17.06 -0.30
C HIS A 42 12.59 -18.17 0.51
N ASP A 43 13.43 -18.97 1.16
CA ASP A 43 12.94 -19.94 2.12
C ASP A 43 12.29 -19.17 3.29
N SER A 44 11.16 -19.65 3.78
CA SER A 44 10.43 -19.05 4.90
C SER A 44 11.30 -18.86 6.14
N THR A 45 12.35 -19.67 6.28
CA THR A 45 13.32 -19.56 7.36
C THR A 45 14.24 -18.34 7.27
N GLN A 46 14.38 -17.74 6.09
CA GLN A 46 15.24 -16.58 5.88
C GLN A 46 14.52 -15.28 6.20
N ARG A 47 13.20 -15.22 5.97
CA ARG A 47 12.40 -13.99 6.12
C ARG A 47 11.10 -14.25 6.88
N PRO A 48 11.18 -14.56 8.20
CA PRO A 48 10.03 -15.01 8.97
C PRO A 48 8.98 -13.93 9.24
N HIS A 49 9.31 -12.64 9.07
CA HIS A 49 8.36 -11.53 9.29
C HIS A 49 7.46 -11.25 8.10
N VAL A 50 7.64 -11.92 6.96
CA VAL A 50 6.84 -11.62 5.78
C VAL A 50 5.39 -12.08 6.02
N ALA A 51 4.47 -11.12 6.11
CA ALA A 51 3.03 -11.33 6.21
C ALA A 51 2.32 -10.37 5.25
N LEU A 52 1.83 -10.90 4.12
CA LEU A 52 1.20 -10.09 3.06
C LEU A 52 -0.31 -9.99 3.31
N PRO A 53 -0.88 -8.78 3.50
CA PRO A 53 -2.31 -8.61 3.76
C PRO A 53 -3.17 -8.81 2.50
N LEU A 54 -4.23 -9.60 2.63
CA LEU A 54 -5.27 -9.88 1.63
C LEU A 54 -6.62 -9.32 2.11
N GLY A 55 -7.11 -8.29 1.41
CA GLY A 55 -8.38 -7.62 1.71
C GLY A 55 -8.48 -6.28 0.99
N GLY A 56 -9.68 -5.87 0.56
CA GLY A 56 -9.92 -4.58 -0.10
C GLY A 56 -9.77 -3.36 0.83
N ILE A 57 -9.72 -2.17 0.24
CA ILE A 57 -9.70 -0.91 0.99
C ILE A 57 -10.93 -0.83 1.91
N GLY A 58 -10.69 -0.77 3.23
CA GLY A 58 -11.73 -0.68 4.23
C GLY A 58 -12.58 -1.93 4.45
N THR A 59 -12.15 -3.09 3.95
CA THR A 59 -12.91 -4.34 4.12
C THR A 59 -12.48 -5.17 5.31
N GLY A 60 -11.37 -4.82 5.95
CA GLY A 60 -10.61 -5.76 6.78
C GLY A 60 -9.74 -6.69 5.94
N ASN A 61 -8.81 -7.41 6.56
CA ASN A 61 -7.87 -8.29 5.86
C ASN A 61 -7.53 -9.57 6.66
N VAL A 62 -6.84 -10.48 5.97
CA VAL A 62 -6.12 -11.64 6.51
C VAL A 62 -4.75 -11.70 5.84
N ALA A 63 -3.68 -12.03 6.56
CA ALA A 63 -2.34 -12.12 5.99
C ALA A 63 -1.96 -13.55 5.58
N ILE A 64 -1.32 -13.71 4.42
CA ILE A 64 -0.60 -14.92 4.04
C ILE A 64 0.88 -14.76 4.39
N CYS A 65 1.40 -15.65 5.24
CA CYS A 65 2.74 -15.55 5.80
C CYS A 65 3.77 -16.35 4.99
N ALA A 66 5.07 -16.05 5.19
CA ALA A 66 6.18 -16.75 4.53
C ALA A 66 6.15 -18.27 4.71
N ASP A 67 5.69 -18.74 5.86
CA ASP A 67 5.57 -20.17 6.19
C ASP A 67 4.31 -20.84 5.59
N GLY A 68 3.47 -20.11 4.85
CA GLY A 68 2.22 -20.60 4.29
C GLY A 68 1.00 -20.51 5.21
N SER A 69 1.17 -19.98 6.43
CA SER A 69 0.07 -19.82 7.37
C SER A 69 -0.79 -18.57 7.10
N LEU A 70 -2.06 -18.63 7.51
CA LEU A 70 -2.98 -17.50 7.52
C LEU A 70 -3.03 -16.89 8.91
N ARG A 71 -2.64 -15.62 9.04
CA ARG A 71 -2.55 -14.88 10.32
C ARG A 71 -3.15 -13.49 10.19
N GLN A 72 -3.13 -12.70 11.27
CA GLN A 72 -3.55 -11.29 11.29
C GLN A 72 -5.00 -11.13 10.77
N TRP A 73 -5.92 -11.93 11.32
CA TRP A 73 -7.34 -11.92 10.95
C TRP A 73 -8.04 -10.66 11.50
N GLN A 74 -8.34 -9.71 10.62
CA GLN A 74 -8.81 -8.36 10.98
C GLN A 74 -10.09 -7.98 10.20
N LEU A 75 -11.10 -8.84 10.22
CA LEU A 75 -12.34 -8.68 9.43
C LEU A 75 -13.43 -7.85 10.15
N HIS A 76 -13.34 -7.72 11.48
CA HIS A 76 -14.43 -7.30 12.36
C HIS A 76 -14.40 -5.82 12.74
N ASN A 77 -13.91 -4.97 11.83
CA ASN A 77 -13.89 -3.50 11.98
C ASN A 77 -13.02 -2.96 13.14
N ILE A 78 -12.15 -3.80 13.68
CA ILE A 78 -11.16 -3.45 14.71
C ILE A 78 -9.80 -3.97 14.26
N GLY A 79 -8.76 -3.15 14.40
CA GLY A 79 -7.39 -3.58 14.14
C GLY A 79 -6.90 -4.52 15.24
N ASN A 80 -6.32 -5.65 14.86
CA ASN A 80 -5.73 -6.63 15.77
C ASN A 80 -4.63 -7.37 15.01
N HIS A 81 -3.39 -6.87 15.12
CA HIS A 81 -2.26 -7.42 14.36
C HIS A 81 -1.94 -8.86 14.76
N ALA A 82 -2.30 -9.29 15.97
CA ALA A 82 -2.17 -10.66 16.45
C ALA A 82 -3.44 -11.52 16.23
N GLY A 83 -4.42 -11.02 15.48
CA GLY A 83 -5.71 -11.69 15.26
C GLY A 83 -5.55 -13.11 14.73
N ALA A 84 -6.06 -14.09 15.49
CA ALA A 84 -5.93 -15.51 15.18
C ALA A 84 -7.31 -16.16 15.07
N LEU A 85 -7.52 -16.93 13.99
CA LEU A 85 -8.76 -17.65 13.74
C LEU A 85 -8.49 -19.17 13.67
N PRO A 86 -8.62 -19.91 14.79
CA PRO A 86 -8.27 -21.33 14.86
C PRO A 86 -8.97 -22.20 13.83
N GLY A 87 -8.31 -23.27 13.39
CA GLY A 87 -8.90 -24.21 12.42
C GLY A 87 -8.97 -23.68 10.99
N SER A 88 -8.26 -22.59 10.68
CA SER A 88 -8.22 -21.99 9.33
C SER A 88 -6.88 -22.27 8.64
N PHE A 89 -6.85 -23.25 7.74
CA PHE A 89 -5.61 -23.69 7.07
C PHE A 89 -5.89 -24.39 5.74
N PHE A 90 -4.82 -24.60 4.96
CA PHE A 90 -4.84 -25.48 3.79
C PHE A 90 -4.11 -26.78 4.09
N ALA A 91 -4.57 -27.88 3.51
CA ALA A 91 -3.93 -29.19 3.64
C ALA A 91 -4.04 -29.95 2.33
N ILE A 92 -3.18 -30.94 2.12
CA ILE A 92 -3.24 -31.83 0.96
C ILE A 92 -3.07 -33.27 1.42
N ARG A 93 -3.86 -34.16 0.82
CA ARG A 93 -3.60 -35.60 0.82
C ARG A 93 -3.19 -36.02 -0.59
N ALA A 94 -2.13 -36.79 -0.71
CA ALA A 94 -1.66 -37.37 -1.96
C ALA A 94 -1.38 -38.87 -1.77
N THR A 95 -1.89 -39.68 -2.69
CA THR A 95 -1.86 -41.13 -2.63
C THR A 95 -1.57 -41.76 -4.00
N SER A 96 -0.96 -42.94 -3.98
CA SER A 96 -0.77 -43.80 -5.15
C SER A 96 -0.98 -45.26 -4.76
N TRP A 97 -1.45 -46.09 -5.70
CA TRP A 97 -1.63 -47.53 -5.47
C TRP A 97 -0.31 -48.29 -5.58
N GLU A 98 0.45 -48.00 -6.64
CA GLU A 98 1.70 -48.66 -6.97
C GLU A 98 2.73 -47.60 -7.42
N PRO A 99 3.80 -47.34 -6.64
CA PRO A 99 4.02 -47.84 -5.28
C PRO A 99 2.95 -47.32 -4.30
N PRO A 100 2.62 -48.05 -3.23
CA PRO A 100 1.64 -47.60 -2.25
C PRO A 100 2.17 -46.38 -1.49
N THR A 101 1.46 -45.26 -1.58
CA THR A 101 1.74 -44.04 -0.80
C THR A 101 0.45 -43.46 -0.24
N ASP A 102 0.52 -42.91 0.98
CA ASP A 102 -0.55 -42.12 1.58
C ASP A 102 0.04 -41.03 2.48
N THR A 103 0.12 -39.83 1.93
CA THR A 103 0.75 -38.69 2.60
C THR A 103 -0.29 -37.60 2.80
N VAL A 104 -0.45 -37.15 4.05
CA VAL A 104 -1.21 -35.94 4.40
C VAL A 104 -0.24 -34.88 4.89
N ARG A 105 -0.39 -33.64 4.41
CA ARG A 105 0.40 -32.48 4.84
C ARG A 105 -0.50 -31.28 5.10
N VAL A 106 -0.29 -30.60 6.22
CA VAL A 106 -0.72 -29.20 6.36
C VAL A 106 0.21 -28.37 5.47
N LEU A 107 -0.35 -27.49 4.64
CA LEU A 107 0.42 -26.64 3.74
C LEU A 107 0.99 -25.43 4.50
N GLN A 108 1.80 -25.73 5.51
CA GLN A 108 2.50 -24.80 6.38
C GLN A 108 3.87 -25.40 6.74
N ALA A 109 4.92 -24.59 6.73
CA ALA A 109 6.25 -24.97 7.24
C ALA A 109 6.26 -24.98 8.78
N PRO A 110 7.22 -25.66 9.42
CA PRO A 110 7.31 -25.72 10.89
C PRO A 110 7.34 -24.34 11.54
N ALA A 111 6.64 -24.20 12.66
CA ALA A 111 6.67 -22.99 13.49
C ALA A 111 8.10 -22.69 13.96
N ARG A 112 8.40 -21.41 14.13
CA ARG A 112 9.73 -20.92 14.53
C ARG A 112 9.59 -20.02 15.75
N GLU A 113 10.65 -19.92 16.53
CA GLU A 113 10.72 -18.93 17.62
C GLU A 113 10.76 -17.51 17.03
N SER A 114 10.06 -16.59 17.69
CA SER A 114 10.14 -15.17 17.33
C SER A 114 11.57 -14.67 17.48
N THR A 115 11.97 -13.80 16.57
CA THR A 115 13.25 -13.08 16.59
C THR A 115 13.35 -12.07 17.73
N GLY A 116 12.25 -11.74 18.40
CA GLY A 116 12.20 -10.73 19.44
C GLY A 116 12.54 -9.33 18.93
N THR A 117 12.27 -9.05 17.64
CA THR A 117 12.54 -7.74 17.06
C THR A 117 11.66 -6.67 17.74
N PRO A 118 12.23 -5.54 18.18
CA PRO A 118 11.46 -4.53 18.91
C PRO A 118 10.25 -4.00 18.13
N LEU A 119 9.12 -3.88 18.85
CA LEU A 119 7.90 -3.18 18.44
C LEU A 119 7.15 -3.75 17.21
N VAL A 120 7.42 -5.00 16.84
CA VAL A 120 6.72 -5.73 15.77
C VAL A 120 6.34 -7.14 16.24
N THR A 121 5.30 -7.72 15.64
CA THR A 121 4.83 -9.08 15.95
C THR A 121 4.56 -9.94 14.70
N ASP A 122 5.04 -9.51 13.53
CA ASP A 122 4.76 -10.19 12.26
C ASP A 122 5.29 -11.63 12.20
N ASP A 123 6.34 -11.96 12.96
CA ASP A 123 6.91 -13.31 13.04
C ASP A 123 6.22 -14.22 14.07
N GLU A 124 5.38 -13.67 14.95
CA GLU A 124 4.72 -14.43 16.01
C GLU A 124 3.74 -15.47 15.44
N VAL A 125 3.89 -16.72 15.89
CA VAL A 125 3.03 -17.84 15.50
C VAL A 125 1.98 -18.04 16.59
N ALA A 126 0.70 -18.08 16.22
CA ALA A 126 -0.36 -18.33 17.19
C ALA A 126 -0.27 -19.75 17.77
N ASP A 127 -0.55 -19.90 19.08
CA ASP A 127 -0.43 -21.18 19.80
C ASP A 127 -1.13 -22.35 19.09
N TRP A 128 -2.35 -22.13 18.59
CA TRP A 128 -3.11 -23.18 17.91
C TRP A 128 -2.44 -23.68 16.62
N GLN A 129 -1.64 -22.85 15.93
CA GLN A 129 -0.90 -23.23 14.72
C GLN A 129 0.34 -24.05 15.10
N ALA A 130 1.05 -23.65 16.15
CA ALA A 130 2.13 -24.43 16.71
C ALA A 130 1.63 -25.82 17.17
N GLU A 131 0.48 -25.87 17.86
CA GLU A 131 -0.16 -27.12 18.27
C GLU A 131 -0.63 -27.98 17.08
N LEU A 132 -1.13 -27.36 16.00
CA LEU A 132 -1.54 -28.06 14.78
C LEU A 132 -0.34 -28.81 14.19
N LEU A 133 0.79 -28.12 14.03
CA LEU A 133 2.01 -28.68 13.45
C LEU A 133 2.75 -29.64 14.39
N ALA A 134 2.55 -29.53 15.70
CA ALA A 134 3.02 -30.52 16.67
C ALA A 134 2.26 -31.85 16.58
N ARG A 135 0.99 -31.81 16.16
CA ARG A 135 0.11 -32.99 16.07
C ARG A 135 0.04 -33.59 14.66
N HIS A 136 0.21 -32.76 13.62
CA HIS A 136 0.06 -33.15 12.22
C HIS A 136 1.24 -32.65 11.39
N PRO A 137 1.79 -33.48 10.49
CA PRO A 137 2.94 -33.07 9.69
C PRO A 137 2.57 -31.90 8.76
N GLY A 138 3.32 -30.81 8.88
CA GLY A 138 3.40 -29.75 7.87
C GLY A 138 4.35 -30.11 6.74
N VAL A 139 4.45 -29.25 5.73
CA VAL A 139 5.47 -29.39 4.67
C VAL A 139 6.86 -29.06 5.23
N ALA A 140 7.92 -29.57 4.60
CA ALA A 140 9.28 -29.37 5.11
C ALA A 140 9.71 -27.89 5.07
N THR A 141 9.52 -27.23 3.92
CA THR A 141 9.77 -25.78 3.78
C THR A 141 8.77 -25.14 2.83
N VAL A 142 8.68 -23.80 2.89
CA VAL A 142 7.92 -22.99 1.96
C VAL A 142 8.87 -21.97 1.35
N GLU A 143 8.92 -21.91 0.03
CA GLU A 143 9.54 -20.80 -0.68
C GLU A 143 8.48 -19.72 -0.91
N PHE A 144 8.64 -18.57 -0.27
CA PHE A 144 7.77 -17.42 -0.45
C PHE A 144 8.41 -16.42 -1.42
N GLY A 145 7.61 -15.81 -2.26
CA GLY A 145 7.98 -14.59 -2.96
C GLY A 145 6.75 -13.87 -3.50
N GLY A 146 6.91 -12.68 -4.06
CA GLY A 146 5.78 -11.94 -4.59
C GLY A 146 6.07 -10.47 -4.81
N THR A 147 5.13 -9.80 -5.47
CA THR A 147 5.09 -8.36 -5.65
C THR A 147 3.68 -7.95 -5.30
N TYR A 148 3.51 -7.12 -4.27
CA TYR A 148 2.18 -6.73 -3.78
C TYR A 148 1.29 -6.24 -4.94
N PRO A 149 0.05 -6.73 -5.09
CA PRO A 149 -0.76 -7.49 -4.12
C PRO A 149 -0.67 -9.03 -4.26
N PHE A 150 0.29 -9.57 -5.00
CA PHE A 150 0.39 -11.02 -5.27
C PHE A 150 1.46 -11.68 -4.40
N ALA A 151 1.08 -12.73 -3.67
CA ALA A 151 1.97 -13.69 -3.06
C ALA A 151 2.09 -14.96 -3.91
N ARG A 152 3.27 -15.58 -3.91
CA ARG A 152 3.56 -16.90 -4.47
C ARG A 152 4.28 -17.76 -3.45
N LEU A 153 3.76 -18.96 -3.27
CA LEU A 153 4.31 -19.94 -2.36
C LEU A 153 4.57 -21.22 -3.14
N ALA A 154 5.76 -21.80 -2.99
CA ALA A 154 6.04 -23.16 -3.40
C ALA A 154 6.26 -24.01 -2.15
N TYR A 155 5.42 -25.03 -1.97
CA TYR A 155 5.50 -25.93 -0.84
C TYR A 155 6.48 -27.06 -1.19
N ARG A 156 7.55 -27.20 -0.41
CA ARG A 156 8.62 -28.17 -0.63
C ARG A 156 8.54 -29.25 0.43
N ASP A 157 8.31 -30.48 0.00
CA ASP A 157 8.31 -31.64 0.88
C ASP A 157 8.77 -32.88 0.08
N PRO A 158 9.88 -33.54 0.48
CA PRO A 158 10.37 -34.75 -0.21
C PRO A 158 9.39 -35.93 -0.20
N ASP A 159 8.49 -36.01 0.79
CA ASP A 159 7.53 -37.10 0.94
C ASP A 159 6.22 -36.84 0.19
N LEU A 160 6.06 -35.64 -0.40
CA LEU A 160 4.91 -35.28 -1.19
C LEU A 160 5.17 -35.63 -2.66
N PRO A 161 4.41 -36.55 -3.29
CA PRO A 161 4.61 -36.96 -4.67
C PRO A 161 4.15 -35.90 -5.71
N LEU A 162 3.99 -34.65 -5.29
CA LEU A 162 3.44 -33.55 -6.08
C LEU A 162 4.31 -32.30 -5.90
N SER A 163 4.46 -31.53 -6.97
CA SER A 163 4.81 -30.12 -6.85
C SER A 163 3.53 -29.33 -6.56
N VAL A 164 3.51 -28.60 -5.45
CA VAL A 164 2.38 -27.76 -5.02
C VAL A 164 2.81 -26.31 -4.93
N SER A 165 2.08 -25.43 -5.62
CA SER A 165 2.28 -23.98 -5.53
C SER A 165 0.97 -23.25 -5.34
N LEU A 166 1.00 -22.13 -4.63
CA LEU A 166 -0.11 -21.21 -4.42
C LEU A 166 0.24 -19.83 -4.98
N GLU A 167 -0.70 -19.23 -5.71
CA GLU A 167 -0.76 -17.79 -5.93
C GLU A 167 -1.92 -17.23 -5.10
N ALA A 168 -1.67 -16.24 -4.24
CA ALA A 168 -2.69 -15.57 -3.44
C ALA A 168 -2.72 -14.08 -3.76
N PHE A 169 -3.92 -13.50 -3.90
CA PHE A 169 -4.08 -12.07 -4.11
C PHE A 169 -5.48 -11.58 -3.72
N THR A 170 -5.61 -10.27 -3.55
CA THR A 170 -6.90 -9.56 -3.58
C THR A 170 -6.80 -8.46 -4.63
N PRO A 171 -7.83 -8.25 -5.47
CA PRO A 171 -7.77 -7.26 -6.53
C PRO A 171 -7.31 -5.87 -6.02
N LEU A 172 -6.40 -5.26 -6.77
CA LEU A 172 -5.86 -3.91 -6.56
C LEU A 172 -5.52 -3.32 -7.92
N VAL A 173 -6.29 -2.32 -8.32
CA VAL A 173 -6.17 -1.70 -9.63
C VAL A 173 -6.01 -0.19 -9.42
N PRO A 174 -4.82 0.39 -9.72
CA PRO A 174 -4.61 1.82 -9.60
C PRO A 174 -5.70 2.61 -10.35
N GLY A 175 -6.26 3.64 -9.70
CA GLY A 175 -7.35 4.45 -10.25
C GLY A 175 -8.75 3.85 -10.12
N ASP A 176 -8.89 2.54 -9.82
CA ASP A 176 -10.18 1.88 -9.64
C ASP A 176 -10.40 1.49 -8.17
N VAL A 177 -11.05 2.40 -7.45
CA VAL A 177 -11.42 2.21 -6.04
C VAL A 177 -12.39 1.05 -5.88
N ALA A 178 -13.30 0.82 -6.82
CA ALA A 178 -14.34 -0.21 -6.70
C ALA A 178 -13.72 -1.62 -6.77
N ALA A 179 -12.89 -1.87 -7.79
CA ALA A 179 -12.14 -3.12 -7.91
C ALA A 179 -11.17 -3.32 -6.74
N SER A 180 -10.58 -2.24 -6.22
CA SER A 180 -9.64 -2.30 -5.08
C SER A 180 -10.30 -2.42 -3.70
N SER A 181 -11.64 -2.33 -3.63
CA SER A 181 -12.42 -2.41 -2.37
C SER A 181 -13.24 -3.71 -2.25
N ILE A 182 -12.89 -4.75 -3.00
CA ILE A 182 -13.58 -6.04 -2.95
C ILE A 182 -13.21 -6.80 -1.66
N PRO A 183 -14.19 -7.27 -0.84
CA PRO A 183 -13.94 -7.98 0.41
C PRO A 183 -13.64 -9.47 0.17
N ALA A 184 -12.46 -9.76 -0.35
CA ALA A 184 -12.06 -11.12 -0.73
C ALA A 184 -10.57 -11.42 -0.50
N ALA A 185 -10.25 -12.71 -0.37
CA ALA A 185 -8.92 -13.27 -0.53
C ALA A 185 -9.01 -14.43 -1.51
N LEU A 186 -8.23 -14.37 -2.59
CA LEU A 186 -8.32 -15.28 -3.73
C LEU A 186 -7.05 -16.13 -3.82
N PHE A 187 -7.23 -17.44 -3.93
CA PHE A 187 -6.15 -18.43 -3.90
C PHE A 187 -6.22 -19.30 -5.15
N THR A 188 -5.10 -19.48 -5.85
CA THR A 188 -4.99 -20.37 -7.01
C THR A 188 -3.89 -21.39 -6.75
N PHE A 189 -4.27 -22.62 -6.45
CA PHE A 189 -3.35 -23.74 -6.31
C PHE A 189 -3.05 -24.36 -7.68
N THR A 190 -1.80 -24.71 -7.90
CA THR A 190 -1.37 -25.52 -9.04
C THR A 190 -0.66 -26.77 -8.52
N LEU A 191 -1.22 -27.93 -8.87
CA LEU A 191 -0.70 -29.25 -8.54
C LEU A 191 -0.08 -29.83 -9.81
N THR A 192 1.15 -30.32 -9.74
CA THR A 192 1.79 -31.04 -10.85
C THR A 192 2.32 -32.37 -10.36
N ASN A 193 1.93 -33.45 -11.03
CA ASN A 193 2.47 -34.78 -10.72
C ASN A 193 3.92 -34.88 -11.20
N THR A 194 4.81 -35.16 -10.25
CA THR A 194 6.27 -35.27 -10.50
C THR A 194 6.74 -36.72 -10.61
N GLN A 195 5.85 -37.67 -10.38
CA GLN A 195 6.15 -39.10 -10.34
C GLN A 195 5.91 -39.76 -11.70
N PRO A 196 6.56 -40.91 -11.96
CA PRO A 196 6.34 -41.70 -13.18
C PRO A 196 5.06 -42.56 -13.13
N TYR A 197 4.20 -42.38 -12.12
CA TYR A 197 2.94 -43.10 -11.93
C TYR A 197 1.81 -42.13 -11.56
N PRO A 198 0.53 -42.53 -11.76
CA PRO A 198 -0.62 -41.71 -11.38
C PRO A 198 -0.66 -41.42 -9.88
N VAL A 199 -0.94 -40.15 -9.54
CA VAL A 199 -1.13 -39.70 -8.16
C VAL A 199 -2.55 -39.12 -8.05
N HIS A 200 -3.27 -39.53 -7.02
CA HIS A 200 -4.60 -39.00 -6.71
C HIS A 200 -4.64 -38.46 -5.29
N GLY A 201 -5.66 -37.70 -4.95
CA GLY A 201 -5.71 -37.06 -3.65
C GLY A 201 -6.80 -36.03 -3.50
N THR A 202 -6.68 -35.21 -2.46
CA THR A 202 -7.63 -34.13 -2.16
C THR A 202 -6.87 -32.91 -1.66
N LEU A 203 -7.10 -31.75 -2.27
CA LEU A 203 -6.69 -30.45 -1.73
C LEU A 203 -7.79 -29.93 -0.80
N GLY A 204 -7.43 -29.68 0.46
CA GLY A 204 -8.33 -29.21 1.51
C GLY A 204 -8.14 -27.72 1.80
N ALA A 205 -9.26 -27.02 2.00
CA ALA A 205 -9.30 -25.69 2.59
C ALA A 205 -10.29 -25.66 3.75
N ALA A 206 -9.87 -25.09 4.87
CA ALA A 206 -10.62 -25.02 6.10
C ALA A 206 -10.67 -23.58 6.63
N VAL A 207 -11.80 -23.19 7.21
CA VAL A 207 -11.97 -21.90 7.89
C VAL A 207 -13.00 -22.00 9.02
N GLN A 208 -12.78 -21.26 10.10
CA GLN A 208 -13.75 -21.15 11.18
C GLN A 208 -14.86 -20.14 10.87
N ASN A 209 -16.08 -20.43 11.36
CA ASN A 209 -17.17 -19.46 11.36
C ASN A 209 -16.90 -18.39 12.42
N CYS A 210 -16.31 -17.28 11.99
CA CYS A 210 -15.98 -16.14 12.86
C CYS A 210 -17.13 -15.15 13.07
N VAL A 211 -18.36 -15.46 12.63
CA VAL A 211 -19.51 -14.57 12.80
C VAL A 211 -19.87 -14.50 14.29
N GLY A 212 -19.99 -13.29 14.85
CA GLY A 212 -20.20 -13.06 16.28
C GLY A 212 -18.92 -12.82 17.08
N TRP A 213 -17.73 -13.09 16.51
CA TRP A 213 -16.47 -12.68 17.13
C TRP A 213 -16.36 -11.15 17.17
N ASP A 214 -15.75 -10.63 18.23
CA ASP A 214 -15.51 -9.19 18.42
C ASP A 214 -14.21 -8.71 17.76
N GLY A 215 -13.39 -9.62 17.22
CA GLY A 215 -12.09 -9.33 16.62
C GLY A 215 -10.94 -9.16 17.62
N VAL A 216 -11.19 -9.32 18.92
CA VAL A 216 -10.22 -9.03 20.00
C VAL A 216 -10.10 -10.18 20.97
N SER A 217 -11.22 -10.68 21.48
CA SER A 217 -11.25 -11.73 22.50
C SER A 217 -10.57 -13.00 21.98
N PRO A 218 -9.68 -13.64 22.77
CA PRO A 218 -9.06 -14.90 22.36
C PRO A 218 -10.09 -15.98 22.03
N ILE A 219 -9.76 -16.81 21.05
CA ILE A 219 -10.54 -17.99 20.68
C ILE A 219 -9.71 -19.23 21.00
N HIS A 220 -10.30 -20.20 21.70
CA HIS A 220 -9.67 -21.47 22.04
C HIS A 220 -10.36 -22.60 21.29
N GLY A 221 -9.74 -23.11 20.23
CA GLY A 221 -10.37 -24.08 19.35
C GLY A 221 -11.63 -23.49 18.70
N VAL A 222 -12.81 -24.00 19.05
CA VAL A 222 -14.11 -23.46 18.59
C VAL A 222 -14.84 -22.64 19.66
N ASP A 223 -14.25 -22.48 20.84
CA ASP A 223 -14.86 -21.76 21.95
C ASP A 223 -14.41 -20.30 21.95
N GLY A 224 -15.34 -19.38 22.13
CA GLY A 224 -15.07 -17.95 22.04
C GLY A 224 -16.22 -17.08 22.53
N ALA A 225 -15.88 -15.93 23.11
CA ALA A 225 -16.86 -14.94 23.52
C ALA A 225 -17.60 -14.38 22.29
N GLY A 226 -18.93 -14.27 22.38
CA GLY A 226 -19.78 -13.80 21.28
C GLY A 226 -20.27 -14.89 20.31
N TYR A 227 -19.76 -16.12 20.43
CA TYR A 227 -20.25 -17.25 19.65
C TYR A 227 -21.53 -17.89 20.23
N GLY A 228 -22.23 -18.61 19.36
CA GLY A 228 -23.47 -19.33 19.68
C GLY A 228 -24.54 -19.06 18.63
N GLY A 229 -25.23 -20.11 18.19
CA GLY A 229 -26.22 -19.97 17.11
C GLY A 229 -25.62 -19.96 15.70
N ASN A 230 -24.30 -20.18 15.55
CA ASN A 230 -23.61 -20.20 14.26
C ASN A 230 -24.04 -21.42 13.43
N THR A 231 -24.23 -21.21 12.13
CA THR A 231 -24.61 -22.25 11.16
C THR A 231 -23.73 -22.16 9.92
N ASN A 232 -23.46 -23.31 9.30
CA ASN A 232 -22.67 -23.41 8.08
C ASN A 232 -23.54 -24.05 6.99
N ARG A 233 -23.85 -23.29 5.93
CA ARG A 233 -24.78 -23.68 4.88
C ARG A 233 -24.05 -23.97 3.58
N LEU A 234 -24.15 -25.21 3.12
CA LEU A 234 -23.57 -25.67 1.86
C LEU A 234 -24.39 -25.19 0.66
N PHE A 235 -23.71 -24.81 -0.41
CA PHE A 235 -24.28 -24.57 -1.72
C PHE A 235 -23.39 -25.19 -2.81
N ARG A 236 -24.02 -25.59 -3.91
CA ARG A 236 -23.36 -26.12 -5.11
C ARG A 236 -24.09 -25.60 -6.34
N ASP A 237 -23.33 -25.17 -7.33
CA ASP A 237 -23.82 -24.89 -8.67
C ASP A 237 -22.98 -25.60 -9.73
N ALA A 238 -23.12 -25.21 -11.00
CA ALA A 238 -22.46 -25.89 -12.12
C ALA A 238 -20.93 -25.71 -12.13
N GLU A 239 -20.40 -24.72 -11.43
CA GLU A 239 -18.98 -24.36 -11.47
C GLU A 239 -18.32 -24.38 -10.08
N TRP A 240 -19.06 -24.08 -9.01
CA TRP A 240 -18.51 -23.89 -7.67
C TRP A 240 -19.27 -24.69 -6.61
N THR A 241 -18.52 -25.12 -5.60
CA THR A 241 -19.04 -25.58 -4.31
C THR A 241 -18.55 -24.67 -3.21
N GLY A 242 -19.43 -24.29 -2.27
CA GLY A 242 -19.02 -23.48 -1.14
C GLY A 242 -19.87 -23.64 0.10
N VAL A 243 -19.38 -23.06 1.19
CA VAL A 243 -20.05 -23.03 2.49
C VAL A 243 -20.18 -21.57 2.90
N ALA A 244 -21.41 -21.13 3.19
CA ALA A 244 -21.70 -19.85 3.82
C ALA A 244 -21.72 -20.04 5.35
N LEU A 245 -20.88 -19.29 6.05
CA LEU A 245 -20.71 -19.30 7.49
C LEU A 245 -21.50 -18.11 8.05
N GLU A 246 -22.54 -18.40 8.81
CA GLU A 246 -23.63 -17.50 9.17
C GLU A 246 -23.93 -17.57 10.67
N ASN A 247 -24.66 -16.58 11.20
CA ASN A 247 -25.31 -16.65 12.51
C ASN A 247 -26.65 -15.92 12.45
N HIS A 248 -27.74 -16.67 12.47
CA HIS A 248 -29.10 -16.11 12.37
C HIS A 248 -29.69 -15.66 13.71
N THR A 249 -28.96 -15.86 14.81
CA THR A 249 -29.42 -15.48 16.16
C THR A 249 -28.96 -14.09 16.58
N LEU A 250 -27.93 -13.54 15.91
CA LEU A 250 -27.46 -12.18 16.14
C LEU A 250 -28.47 -11.16 15.59
N ALA A 251 -28.65 -10.07 16.33
CA ALA A 251 -29.38 -8.92 15.82
C ALA A 251 -28.68 -8.36 14.57
N PRO A 252 -29.42 -7.88 13.55
CA PRO A 252 -28.82 -7.35 12.32
C PRO A 252 -27.84 -6.19 12.54
N ASP A 253 -27.97 -5.45 13.63
CA ASP A 253 -27.12 -4.32 14.03
C ASP A 253 -26.01 -4.71 15.01
N ALA A 254 -25.88 -5.98 15.40
CA ALA A 254 -24.81 -6.42 16.29
C ALA A 254 -23.42 -6.21 15.63
N PRO A 255 -22.39 -5.74 16.36
CA PRO A 255 -21.07 -5.48 15.78
C PRO A 255 -20.45 -6.70 15.06
N GLY A 256 -20.63 -7.90 15.62
CA GLY A 256 -20.15 -9.16 15.03
C GLY A 256 -21.09 -9.80 14.00
N ALA A 257 -22.24 -9.19 13.68
CA ALA A 257 -23.14 -9.72 12.66
C ALA A 257 -22.52 -9.58 11.26
N GLY A 258 -22.66 -10.62 10.46
CA GLY A 258 -22.05 -10.69 9.13
C GLY A 258 -22.18 -12.06 8.49
N GLN A 259 -21.40 -12.29 7.44
CA GLN A 259 -21.30 -13.56 6.73
C GLN A 259 -19.88 -13.74 6.19
N LEU A 260 -19.38 -14.97 6.21
CA LEU A 260 -18.13 -15.38 5.58
C LEU A 260 -18.44 -16.53 4.62
N VAL A 261 -17.75 -16.62 3.49
CA VAL A 261 -17.94 -17.71 2.51
C VAL A 261 -16.60 -18.28 2.14
N LEU A 262 -16.48 -19.61 2.22
CA LEU A 262 -15.39 -20.40 1.64
C LEU A 262 -15.93 -21.15 0.42
N ALA A 263 -15.31 -20.97 -0.75
CA ALA A 263 -15.73 -21.63 -1.98
C ALA A 263 -14.55 -22.16 -2.79
N ALA A 264 -14.77 -23.25 -3.53
CA ALA A 264 -13.80 -23.83 -4.47
C ALA A 264 -14.44 -23.99 -5.86
N ASP A 265 -13.64 -23.80 -6.91
CA ASP A 265 -14.08 -23.85 -8.32
C ASP A 265 -14.24 -25.28 -8.87
N ASP A 266 -14.83 -26.14 -8.05
CA ASP A 266 -15.15 -27.50 -8.43
C ASP A 266 -16.59 -27.82 -7.97
N PRO A 267 -17.54 -28.08 -8.88
CA PRO A 267 -18.90 -28.47 -8.53
C PRO A 267 -18.95 -29.83 -7.82
N ALA A 268 -17.88 -30.62 -7.92
CA ALA A 268 -17.71 -31.90 -7.27
C ALA A 268 -16.90 -31.85 -5.96
N ALA A 269 -16.55 -30.66 -5.45
CA ALA A 269 -15.85 -30.54 -4.19
C ALA A 269 -16.67 -31.17 -3.04
N SER A 270 -15.99 -31.95 -2.23
CA SER A 270 -16.56 -32.49 -1.00
C SER A 270 -16.58 -31.43 0.10
N ALA A 271 -17.56 -31.47 1.00
CA ALA A 271 -17.71 -30.53 2.10
C ALA A 271 -17.84 -31.24 3.46
N LEU A 272 -17.06 -30.79 4.44
CA LEU A 272 -17.27 -31.04 5.87
C LEU A 272 -17.78 -29.75 6.49
N VAL A 273 -19.10 -29.61 6.56
CA VAL A 273 -19.75 -28.33 6.88
C VAL A 273 -19.57 -27.91 8.33
N GLN A 274 -19.46 -28.86 9.26
CA GLN A 274 -19.36 -28.58 10.69
C GLN A 274 -18.45 -29.61 11.38
N TRP A 275 -17.33 -29.13 11.90
CA TRP A 275 -16.35 -29.91 12.69
C TRP A 275 -15.71 -29.01 13.76
N ARG A 276 -15.03 -29.60 14.75
CA ARG A 276 -14.46 -28.85 15.90
C ARG A 276 -12.95 -28.94 15.99
N GLN A 277 -12.39 -30.13 15.79
CA GLN A 277 -10.98 -30.41 15.96
C GLN A 277 -10.29 -30.63 14.60
N PRO A 278 -9.09 -30.09 14.35
CA PRO A 278 -8.38 -30.24 13.07
C PRO A 278 -8.24 -31.71 12.62
N GLU A 279 -8.10 -32.64 13.55
CA GLU A 279 -8.07 -34.09 13.33
C GLU A 279 -9.29 -34.59 12.53
N GLU A 280 -10.48 -34.02 12.77
CA GLU A 280 -11.70 -34.40 12.07
C GLU A 280 -11.62 -34.02 10.58
N PHE A 281 -11.10 -32.83 10.27
CA PHE A 281 -10.92 -32.38 8.89
C PHE A 281 -9.82 -33.16 8.16
N LEU A 282 -8.69 -33.41 8.83
CA LEU A 282 -7.61 -34.21 8.25
C LEU A 282 -8.03 -35.68 8.04
N THR A 283 -8.83 -36.25 8.96
CA THR A 283 -9.45 -37.58 8.77
C THR A 283 -10.46 -37.56 7.62
N PHE A 284 -11.24 -36.49 7.47
CA PHE A 284 -12.14 -36.30 6.34
C PHE A 284 -11.38 -36.32 5.00
N LEU A 285 -10.22 -35.66 4.89
CA LEU A 285 -9.36 -35.74 3.71
C LEU A 285 -8.82 -37.17 3.52
N GLY A 286 -8.40 -37.83 4.61
CA GLY A 286 -7.94 -39.23 4.65
C GLY A 286 -8.96 -40.25 4.11
N SER A 287 -10.25 -40.04 4.38
CA SER A 287 -11.33 -40.96 4.01
C SER A 287 -11.73 -40.93 2.52
N ARG A 288 -11.13 -40.04 1.72
CA ARG A 288 -11.46 -39.86 0.30
C ARG A 288 -10.73 -40.91 -0.54
N ALA A 289 -11.47 -41.90 -1.02
CA ALA A 289 -10.97 -42.94 -1.92
C ALA A 289 -11.51 -42.72 -3.33
N LEU A 290 -10.60 -42.68 -4.32
CA LEU A 290 -10.83 -42.76 -5.76
C LEU A 290 -11.82 -41.74 -6.39
N ALA A 291 -11.34 -41.09 -7.46
CA ALA A 291 -12.09 -40.28 -8.44
C ALA A 291 -12.62 -38.91 -7.96
N ASP A 292 -12.69 -38.00 -8.93
CA ASP A 292 -13.15 -36.60 -9.00
C ASP A 292 -14.44 -36.17 -8.24
N GLY A 293 -14.95 -36.97 -7.30
CA GLY A 293 -16.15 -36.66 -6.50
C GLY A 293 -17.48 -36.98 -7.19
N THR A 294 -17.49 -37.24 -8.50
CA THR A 294 -18.72 -37.32 -9.32
C THR A 294 -19.66 -38.47 -8.93
N GLY A 295 -19.11 -39.68 -8.71
CA GLY A 295 -19.91 -40.86 -8.37
C GLY A 295 -20.59 -40.80 -6.99
N ARG A 296 -20.05 -39.99 -6.06
CA ARG A 296 -20.63 -39.81 -4.71
C ARG A 296 -21.73 -38.76 -4.70
N LEU A 297 -21.57 -37.70 -5.50
CA LEU A 297 -22.52 -36.59 -5.59
C LEU A 297 -23.76 -36.90 -6.43
N ALA A 298 -23.67 -37.89 -7.32
CA ALA A 298 -24.81 -38.34 -8.14
C ALA A 298 -26.06 -38.72 -7.31
N ASN A 299 -25.91 -38.98 -6.01
CA ASN A 299 -26.99 -39.36 -5.10
C ASN A 299 -27.22 -38.37 -3.93
N THR A 300 -26.61 -37.18 -3.95
CA THR A 300 -26.79 -36.15 -2.91
C THR A 300 -27.37 -34.86 -3.48
N GLY A 301 -28.36 -34.29 -2.79
CA GLY A 301 -28.89 -32.98 -3.16
C GLY A 301 -27.86 -31.87 -2.95
N ALA A 302 -27.98 -30.76 -3.69
CA ALA A 302 -27.03 -29.63 -3.67
C ALA A 302 -26.75 -29.05 -2.26
N ALA A 303 -27.70 -29.17 -1.34
CA ALA A 303 -27.62 -28.67 0.04
C ALA A 303 -27.18 -29.73 1.08
N ASN A 304 -26.94 -30.99 0.68
CA ASN A 304 -26.61 -32.05 1.62
C ASN A 304 -25.08 -32.25 1.72
N PRO A 305 -24.52 -32.36 2.93
CA PRO A 305 -23.12 -32.73 3.11
C PRO A 305 -22.87 -34.16 2.62
N ASP A 306 -21.62 -34.45 2.25
CA ASP A 306 -21.30 -35.76 1.67
C ASP A 306 -21.43 -36.87 2.72
N PRO A 307 -22.00 -38.03 2.35
CA PRO A 307 -22.07 -39.17 3.25
C PRO A 307 -20.65 -39.65 3.61
N GLN A 308 -20.31 -39.52 4.90
CA GLN A 308 -19.03 -39.92 5.47
C GLN A 308 -19.12 -41.39 5.90
N ARG A 309 -18.69 -42.34 5.06
CA ARG A 309 -18.71 -43.77 5.42
C ARG A 309 -17.52 -44.19 6.30
N HIS A 310 -16.40 -43.47 6.20
CA HIS A 310 -15.13 -43.80 6.86
C HIS A 310 -14.48 -42.59 7.54
N ALA A 311 -15.26 -41.55 7.83
CA ALA A 311 -14.82 -40.32 8.48
C ALA A 311 -15.90 -39.83 9.47
N PRO A 312 -15.55 -38.90 10.39
CA PRO A 312 -16.55 -38.25 11.24
C PRO A 312 -17.68 -37.66 10.38
N ALA A 313 -18.91 -37.97 10.74
CA ALA A 313 -20.07 -37.32 10.15
C ALA A 313 -20.07 -35.84 10.53
N ALA A 314 -20.43 -34.96 9.58
CA ALA A 314 -20.62 -33.56 9.91
C ALA A 314 -21.67 -33.42 11.01
N ALA A 315 -21.41 -32.56 11.99
CA ALA A 315 -22.49 -32.08 12.85
C ALA A 315 -23.54 -31.35 11.99
N LEU A 316 -24.76 -31.26 12.50
CA LEU A 316 -25.85 -30.52 11.86
C LEU A 316 -26.54 -29.62 12.88
N GLY A 317 -26.76 -28.36 12.49
CA GLY A 317 -27.54 -27.39 13.26
C GLY A 317 -26.72 -26.25 13.83
N ALA A 318 -27.38 -25.42 14.64
CA ALA A 318 -26.76 -24.27 15.26
C ALA A 318 -25.73 -24.67 16.32
N SER A 319 -24.63 -23.92 16.43
CA SER A 319 -23.63 -24.12 17.48
C SER A 319 -24.21 -23.83 18.87
N PRO A 320 -23.75 -24.53 19.92
CA PRO A 320 -24.15 -24.20 21.28
C PRO A 320 -23.62 -22.81 21.70
N PRO A 321 -24.24 -22.15 22.69
CA PRO A 321 -23.75 -20.88 23.23
C PRO A 321 -22.27 -20.96 23.65
N GLY A 322 -21.49 -19.94 23.30
CA GLY A 322 -20.05 -19.87 23.59
C GLY A 322 -19.14 -20.65 22.64
N ALA A 323 -19.70 -21.32 21.63
CA ALA A 323 -18.93 -22.06 20.63
C ALA A 323 -19.41 -21.81 19.20
N THR A 324 -18.55 -22.08 18.23
CA THR A 324 -18.82 -21.98 16.80
C THR A 324 -18.53 -23.30 16.07
N TRP A 325 -18.57 -23.29 14.73
CA TRP A 325 -18.22 -24.41 13.87
C TRP A 325 -17.09 -24.03 12.91
N ASN A 326 -16.23 -24.99 12.62
CA ASN A 326 -15.35 -24.90 11.45
C ASN A 326 -16.05 -25.50 10.22
N ALA A 327 -15.70 -25.01 9.04
CA ALA A 327 -16.11 -25.55 7.75
C ALA A 327 -14.87 -25.93 6.94
N GLY A 328 -15.00 -26.92 6.05
CA GLY A 328 -13.94 -27.23 5.11
C GLY A 328 -14.43 -27.84 3.81
N LEU A 329 -13.67 -27.62 2.76
CA LEU A 329 -13.86 -28.16 1.41
C LEU A 329 -12.68 -29.05 1.04
N GLY A 330 -12.94 -30.10 0.25
CA GLY A 330 -11.95 -30.99 -0.32
C GLY A 330 -12.15 -31.17 -1.81
N VAL A 331 -11.22 -30.67 -2.63
CA VAL A 331 -11.22 -30.80 -4.08
C VAL A 331 -10.39 -32.03 -4.47
N GLY A 332 -11.05 -33.08 -4.95
CA GLY A 332 -10.41 -34.32 -5.35
C GLY A 332 -9.64 -34.16 -6.67
N PHE A 333 -8.52 -34.85 -6.84
CA PHE A 333 -7.75 -34.89 -8.09
C PHE A 333 -7.21 -36.28 -8.40
N LEU A 334 -6.97 -36.54 -9.67
CA LEU A 334 -6.20 -37.65 -10.22
C LEU A 334 -5.33 -37.06 -11.32
N LEU A 335 -4.03 -37.28 -11.26
CA LEU A 335 -3.04 -36.71 -12.17
C LEU A 335 -2.16 -37.81 -12.73
N GLU A 336 -2.15 -37.94 -14.05
CA GLU A 336 -1.17 -38.75 -14.78
C GLU A 336 0.26 -38.18 -14.64
N PRO A 337 1.31 -38.96 -14.93
CA PRO A 337 2.68 -38.47 -14.89
C PRO A 337 2.88 -37.17 -15.68
N GLY A 338 3.36 -36.11 -15.02
CA GLY A 338 3.55 -34.79 -15.63
C GLY A 338 2.27 -33.96 -15.80
N GLU A 339 1.09 -34.50 -15.49
CA GLU A 339 -0.17 -33.77 -15.56
C GLU A 339 -0.22 -32.66 -14.51
N ARG A 340 -0.90 -31.57 -14.88
CA ARG A 340 -1.11 -30.40 -14.04
C ARG A 340 -2.60 -30.11 -13.88
N ARG A 341 -3.00 -29.77 -12.66
CA ARG A 341 -4.33 -29.24 -12.35
C ARG A 341 -4.26 -27.94 -11.58
N THR A 342 -5.13 -27.01 -11.93
CA THR A 342 -5.33 -25.75 -11.20
C THR A 342 -6.65 -25.81 -10.43
N ILE A 343 -6.65 -25.32 -9.19
CA ILE A 343 -7.82 -25.26 -8.31
C ILE A 343 -7.86 -23.86 -7.71
N ARG A 344 -8.97 -23.15 -7.88
CA ARG A 344 -9.22 -21.83 -7.29
C ARG A 344 -10.06 -21.96 -6.03
N ILE A 345 -9.67 -21.22 -5.00
CA ILE A 345 -10.36 -21.12 -3.72
C ILE A 345 -10.60 -19.63 -3.44
N ALA A 346 -11.82 -19.29 -3.04
CA ALA A 346 -12.22 -17.94 -2.68
C ALA A 346 -12.66 -17.89 -1.22
N LEU A 347 -12.17 -16.90 -0.50
CA LEU A 347 -12.68 -16.49 0.80
C LEU A 347 -13.28 -15.09 0.64
N THR A 348 -14.58 -14.92 0.86
CA THR A 348 -15.26 -13.61 0.77
C THR A 348 -16.04 -13.32 2.05
N TRP A 349 -16.16 -12.05 2.42
CA TRP A 349 -16.79 -11.68 3.68
C TRP A 349 -17.67 -10.44 3.59
N ARG A 350 -18.56 -10.32 4.57
CA ARG A 350 -19.33 -9.10 4.80
C ARG A 350 -19.65 -8.90 6.28
N PHE A 351 -19.07 -7.83 6.85
CA PHE A 351 -19.32 -7.35 8.21
C PHE A 351 -19.78 -5.89 8.15
N PRO A 352 -21.10 -5.61 8.03
CA PRO A 352 -21.62 -4.27 7.76
C PRO A 352 -21.46 -3.27 8.92
N ASN A 353 -21.35 -3.75 10.15
CA ASN A 353 -21.59 -2.94 11.35
C ASN A 353 -20.30 -2.37 11.93
N ARG A 354 -19.78 -1.32 11.28
CA ARG A 354 -18.75 -0.46 11.88
C ARG A 354 -19.40 0.56 12.80
N TYR A 355 -18.91 0.61 14.04
CA TYR A 355 -19.28 1.59 15.05
C TYR A 355 -18.07 2.46 15.39
N VAL A 356 -18.29 3.56 16.11
CA VAL A 356 -17.19 4.28 16.76
C VAL A 356 -16.75 3.44 17.97
N ASN A 357 -15.76 2.57 17.75
CA ASN A 357 -15.17 1.65 18.73
C ASN A 357 -13.72 2.00 19.07
N PHE A 358 -13.33 3.25 18.81
CA PHE A 358 -12.01 3.80 19.08
C PHE A 358 -12.16 5.08 19.92
N GLU A 359 -11.11 5.42 20.66
CA GLU A 359 -11.08 6.66 21.42
C GLU A 359 -11.14 7.87 20.47
N GLN A 360 -11.94 8.87 20.84
CA GLN A 360 -11.98 10.14 20.13
C GLN A 360 -11.34 11.21 20.99
N PHE A 361 -10.43 11.95 20.37
CA PHE A 361 -9.69 13.04 21.00
C PHE A 361 -10.63 14.20 21.41
N GLY A 362 -10.14 15.05 22.31
CA GLY A 362 -10.89 16.17 22.88
C GLY A 362 -11.47 15.93 24.27
N PRO A 363 -12.21 16.91 24.81
CA PRO A 363 -12.74 16.82 26.17
C PRO A 363 -13.83 15.74 26.29
N PRO A 364 -14.03 15.14 27.48
CA PRO A 364 -15.10 14.18 27.72
C PRO A 364 -16.48 14.71 27.30
N ARG A 365 -17.29 13.85 26.68
CA ARG A 365 -18.60 14.21 26.11
C ARG A 365 -19.74 13.41 26.77
N PRO A 366 -20.10 13.72 28.04
CA PRO A 366 -21.15 12.99 28.75
C PRO A 366 -22.51 13.04 28.03
N GLN A 367 -22.76 14.09 27.23
CA GLN A 367 -23.96 14.23 26.42
C GLN A 367 -24.12 13.16 25.32
N TRP A 368 -23.03 12.47 24.94
CA TRP A 368 -23.10 11.35 24.00
C TRP A 368 -23.68 10.08 24.65
N GLY A 369 -23.67 10.01 25.99
CA GLY A 369 -24.23 8.89 26.75
C GLY A 369 -23.63 7.53 26.34
N LEU A 370 -24.47 6.51 26.28
CA LEU A 370 -24.09 5.14 25.90
C LEU A 370 -24.16 4.89 24.37
N SER A 371 -24.05 5.95 23.56
CA SER A 371 -24.19 5.85 22.11
C SER A 371 -22.99 5.12 21.50
N ARG A 372 -23.27 4.11 20.67
CA ARG A 372 -22.23 3.37 19.90
C ARG A 372 -21.86 4.04 18.57
N PHE A 373 -22.64 5.05 18.14
CA PHE A 373 -22.53 5.76 16.86
C PHE A 373 -22.19 4.86 15.66
N TRP A 374 -23.21 4.47 14.89
CA TRP A 374 -23.01 3.65 13.70
C TRP A 374 -22.37 4.47 12.56
N LEU A 375 -21.30 3.93 11.98
CA LEU A 375 -20.64 4.45 10.77
C LEU A 375 -20.96 3.59 9.54
N GLY A 376 -21.08 2.28 9.76
CA GLY A 376 -21.22 1.28 8.70
C GLY A 376 -19.99 1.15 7.80
N ASN A 377 -19.98 0.14 6.94
CA ASN A 377 -18.94 -0.02 5.91
C ASN A 377 -19.49 0.21 4.51
N HIS A 378 -18.76 0.96 3.68
CA HIS A 378 -19.16 1.25 2.30
C HIS A 378 -19.36 -0.01 1.47
N TYR A 379 -18.43 -0.97 1.55
CA TYR A 379 -18.51 -2.20 0.73
C TYR A 379 -19.78 -3.00 1.03
N ALA A 380 -20.36 -2.87 2.24
CA ALA A 380 -21.61 -3.52 2.62
C ALA A 380 -22.86 -2.85 2.04
N THR A 381 -22.73 -1.66 1.45
CA THR A 381 -23.75 -0.99 0.62
C THR A 381 -23.70 -1.45 -0.84
N VAL A 382 -22.53 -1.95 -1.29
CA VAL A 382 -22.30 -2.48 -2.63
C VAL A 382 -22.68 -3.96 -2.70
N TYR A 383 -22.26 -4.73 -1.69
CA TYR A 383 -22.52 -6.16 -1.58
C TYR A 383 -23.57 -6.41 -0.48
N PRO A 384 -24.75 -6.94 -0.80
CA PRO A 384 -25.79 -7.24 0.21
C PRO A 384 -25.39 -8.37 1.17
N ASP A 385 -24.56 -9.32 0.72
CA ASP A 385 -24.01 -10.43 1.49
C ASP A 385 -22.63 -10.86 0.96
N ALA A 386 -21.96 -11.81 1.62
CA ALA A 386 -20.64 -12.29 1.19
C ALA A 386 -20.73 -13.18 -0.08
N MET A 387 -21.89 -13.78 -0.33
CA MET A 387 -22.20 -14.50 -1.57
C MET A 387 -22.20 -13.57 -2.79
N ALA A 388 -22.73 -12.36 -2.68
CA ALA A 388 -22.70 -11.37 -3.75
C ALA A 388 -21.28 -10.91 -4.09
N ALA A 389 -20.39 -10.83 -3.08
CA ALA A 389 -18.96 -10.61 -3.31
C ALA A 389 -18.32 -11.80 -4.05
N LEU A 390 -18.66 -13.03 -3.66
CA LEU A 390 -18.25 -14.25 -4.38
C LEU A 390 -18.74 -14.22 -5.84
N ASP A 391 -20.00 -13.88 -6.08
CA ASP A 391 -20.59 -13.77 -7.41
C ASP A 391 -19.90 -12.74 -8.29
N HIS A 392 -19.41 -11.65 -7.71
CA HIS A 392 -18.58 -10.70 -8.44
C HIS A 392 -17.25 -11.35 -8.84
N VAL A 393 -16.47 -11.84 -7.87
CA VAL A 393 -15.11 -12.32 -8.14
C VAL A 393 -15.07 -13.55 -9.05
N ARG A 394 -16.06 -14.44 -8.96
CA ARG A 394 -16.10 -15.64 -9.83
C ARG A 394 -16.50 -15.33 -11.26
N ARG A 395 -17.37 -14.32 -11.48
CA ARG A 395 -17.78 -13.88 -12.82
C ARG A 395 -16.64 -13.23 -13.60
N ASP A 396 -15.72 -12.55 -12.92
CA ASP A 396 -14.61 -11.82 -13.56
C ASP A 396 -13.24 -12.12 -12.93
N TRP A 397 -12.99 -13.37 -12.54
CA TRP A 397 -11.73 -13.76 -11.89
C TRP A 397 -10.51 -13.40 -12.76
N ALA A 398 -10.59 -13.70 -14.05
CA ALA A 398 -9.50 -13.48 -14.98
C ALA A 398 -9.26 -11.99 -15.27
N GLY A 399 -10.33 -11.19 -15.42
CA GLY A 399 -10.23 -9.75 -15.64
C GLY A 399 -9.70 -9.03 -14.41
N LEU A 400 -10.23 -9.32 -13.22
CA LEU A 400 -9.73 -8.76 -11.95
C LEU A 400 -8.26 -9.11 -11.72
N ARG A 401 -7.86 -10.36 -11.98
CA ARG A 401 -6.46 -10.78 -11.89
C ARG A 401 -5.59 -10.04 -12.89
N ALA A 402 -5.98 -9.97 -14.16
CA ALA A 402 -5.21 -9.32 -15.21
C ALA A 402 -5.04 -7.81 -14.96
N ALA A 403 -6.12 -7.14 -14.56
CA ALA A 403 -6.12 -5.73 -14.18
C ALA A 403 -5.22 -5.49 -12.97
N SER A 404 -5.27 -6.36 -11.95
CA SER A 404 -4.41 -6.19 -10.76
C SER A 404 -2.94 -6.47 -11.03
N LEU A 405 -2.64 -7.34 -12.01
CA LEU A 405 -1.27 -7.72 -12.35
C LEU A 405 -0.57 -6.69 -13.25
N SER A 406 -1.31 -5.80 -13.89
CA SER A 406 -0.77 -4.78 -14.80
C SER A 406 0.26 -3.85 -14.14
N TRP A 407 0.01 -3.40 -12.92
CA TRP A 407 0.94 -2.55 -12.17
C TRP A 407 2.20 -3.29 -11.71
N PRO A 408 2.13 -4.45 -11.03
CA PRO A 408 3.31 -5.27 -10.73
C PRO A 408 4.14 -5.63 -11.97
N ARG A 409 3.49 -5.92 -13.12
CA ARG A 409 4.17 -6.13 -14.41
C ARG A 409 4.96 -4.92 -14.89
N THR A 410 4.44 -3.72 -14.62
CA THR A 410 5.12 -2.47 -14.96
C THR A 410 6.38 -2.32 -14.12
N LEU A 411 6.30 -2.57 -12.82
CA LEU A 411 7.46 -2.54 -11.93
C LEU A 411 8.51 -3.60 -12.32
N ASP A 412 8.08 -4.82 -12.63
CA ASP A 412 8.95 -5.94 -13.02
C ASP A 412 9.80 -5.63 -14.26
N ARG A 413 9.20 -4.98 -15.25
CA ARG A 413 9.85 -4.58 -16.51
C ARG A 413 10.79 -3.38 -16.37
N SER A 414 10.86 -2.76 -15.19
CA SER A 414 11.75 -1.64 -14.93
C SER A 414 13.19 -2.07 -14.62
N SER A 415 14.11 -1.11 -14.64
CA SER A 415 15.50 -1.28 -14.26
C SER A 415 15.75 -1.08 -12.75
N LEU A 416 14.68 -0.96 -11.95
CA LEU A 416 14.80 -0.91 -10.48
C LEU A 416 15.41 -2.20 -9.93
N SER A 417 15.97 -2.16 -8.72
CA SER A 417 16.40 -3.37 -8.01
C SER A 417 15.20 -4.17 -7.49
N ASP A 418 15.41 -5.43 -7.12
CA ASP A 418 14.37 -6.29 -6.55
C ASP A 418 13.79 -5.69 -5.26
N ASP A 419 14.65 -5.19 -4.38
CA ASP A 419 14.22 -4.54 -3.14
C ASP A 419 13.37 -3.30 -3.43
N ALA A 420 13.77 -2.46 -4.38
CA ALA A 420 12.99 -1.29 -4.78
C ALA A 420 11.61 -1.69 -5.33
N VAL A 421 11.54 -2.73 -6.17
CA VAL A 421 10.25 -3.25 -6.69
C VAL A 421 9.35 -3.75 -5.56
N THR A 422 9.89 -4.52 -4.62
CA THR A 422 9.14 -5.01 -3.47
C THR A 422 8.60 -3.86 -2.63
N GLN A 423 9.45 -2.89 -2.28
CA GLN A 423 9.12 -1.81 -1.35
C GLN A 423 8.13 -0.81 -1.97
N PHE A 424 8.32 -0.42 -3.24
CA PHE A 424 7.36 0.47 -3.92
C PHE A 424 6.01 -0.21 -4.19
N ALA A 425 5.99 -1.52 -4.46
CA ALA A 425 4.73 -2.26 -4.54
C ALA A 425 4.01 -2.31 -3.18
N ALA A 426 4.76 -2.47 -2.09
CA ALA A 426 4.25 -2.62 -0.74
C ALA A 426 3.62 -1.35 -0.14
N GLN A 427 3.91 -0.17 -0.68
CA GLN A 427 3.34 1.12 -0.19
C GLN A 427 1.81 1.11 -0.03
N LEU A 428 1.08 0.37 -0.88
CA LEU A 428 -0.38 0.28 -0.78
C LEU A 428 -0.90 -0.75 0.23
N ALA A 429 -0.04 -1.55 0.86
CA ALA A 429 -0.45 -2.47 1.92
C ALA A 429 -1.08 -1.71 3.10
N THR A 430 -0.54 -0.55 3.47
CA THR A 430 -1.09 0.33 4.51
C THR A 430 -2.49 0.85 4.17
N VAL A 431 -2.76 1.22 2.92
CA VAL A 431 -4.10 1.68 2.49
C VAL A 431 -5.13 0.54 2.54
N ARG A 432 -4.67 -0.72 2.51
CA ARG A 432 -5.49 -1.94 2.54
C ARG A 432 -5.45 -2.66 3.89
N SER A 433 -4.88 -2.03 4.90
CA SER A 433 -4.95 -2.48 6.29
C SER A 433 -6.15 -1.86 7.00
N PRO A 434 -6.47 -2.28 8.24
CA PRO A 434 -7.48 -1.62 9.07
C PRO A 434 -7.17 -0.15 9.41
N THR A 435 -5.98 0.37 9.07
CA THR A 435 -5.63 1.79 9.15
C THR A 435 -6.63 2.64 8.36
N CYS A 436 -7.13 2.17 7.22
CA CYS A 436 -8.04 2.91 6.36
C CYS A 436 -9.40 2.23 6.22
N PHE A 437 -10.47 3.02 6.14
CA PHE A 437 -11.81 2.50 5.84
C PHE A 437 -12.70 3.52 5.14
N ARG A 438 -13.82 3.02 4.60
CA ARG A 438 -14.88 3.86 4.03
C ARG A 438 -16.19 3.64 4.78
N GLY A 439 -16.78 4.73 5.29
CA GLY A 439 -18.06 4.69 5.98
C GLY A 439 -19.21 4.32 5.03
N ALA A 440 -20.36 3.91 5.57
CA ALA A 440 -21.55 3.66 4.73
C ALA A 440 -22.03 4.92 3.98
N ASP A 441 -21.66 6.11 4.46
CA ASP A 441 -21.87 7.39 3.81
C ASP A 441 -20.93 7.64 2.60
N GLY A 442 -20.02 6.71 2.33
CA GLY A 442 -19.07 6.74 1.23
C GLY A 442 -17.76 7.48 1.51
N ARG A 443 -17.65 8.18 2.65
CA ARG A 443 -16.47 8.97 3.02
C ARG A 443 -15.27 8.10 3.35
N PHE A 444 -14.09 8.61 3.05
CA PHE A 444 -12.82 7.97 3.38
C PHE A 444 -12.29 8.45 4.74
N TYR A 445 -11.91 7.50 5.56
CA TYR A 445 -11.38 7.70 6.89
C TYR A 445 -10.08 6.93 7.05
N GLY A 446 -9.15 7.49 7.81
CA GLY A 446 -7.88 6.82 8.10
C GLY A 446 -7.34 7.16 9.47
N PHE A 447 -7.01 6.15 10.26
CA PHE A 447 -6.15 6.27 11.42
C PHE A 447 -4.74 6.67 11.00
N GLU A 448 -3.86 6.94 11.96
CA GLU A 448 -2.43 7.03 11.64
C GLU A 448 -1.80 5.65 11.47
N GLY A 449 -2.33 4.64 12.15
CA GLY A 449 -1.95 3.24 12.02
C GLY A 449 -2.93 2.31 12.75
N VAL A 450 -2.49 1.10 13.03
CA VAL A 450 -3.19 0.10 13.85
C VAL A 450 -2.46 -0.04 15.20
N LEU A 451 -3.21 -0.14 16.29
CA LEU A 451 -2.63 -0.38 17.61
C LEU A 451 -1.98 -1.78 17.65
N GLY A 452 -0.81 -1.86 18.27
CA GLY A 452 0.01 -3.07 18.32
C GLY A 452 1.20 -2.90 19.25
N ALA A 453 2.27 -3.66 19.02
CA ALA A 453 3.43 -3.71 19.92
C ALA A 453 4.07 -2.33 20.14
N SER A 454 4.05 -1.46 19.13
CA SER A 454 4.59 -0.08 19.18
C SER A 454 3.73 0.93 19.97
N THR A 455 2.53 0.55 20.43
CA THR A 455 1.57 1.46 21.08
C THR A 455 1.10 1.00 22.46
N THR A 456 1.54 -0.17 22.91
CA THR A 456 1.13 -0.78 24.20
C THR A 456 1.39 0.13 25.41
N MET A 457 2.46 0.93 25.37
CA MET A 457 2.85 1.81 26.47
C MET A 457 1.93 3.01 26.68
N TRP A 458 1.04 3.34 25.74
CA TRP A 458 0.21 4.55 25.83
C TRP A 458 -1.24 4.42 25.34
N SER A 459 -1.54 3.62 24.30
CA SER A 459 -2.89 3.54 23.71
C SER A 459 -3.49 2.13 23.68
N GLY A 460 -2.66 1.09 23.77
CA GLY A 460 -3.11 -0.30 23.82
C GLY A 460 -2.67 -1.12 22.60
N ALA A 461 -3.31 -2.27 22.42
CA ALA A 461 -2.90 -3.30 21.45
C ALA A 461 -3.95 -3.60 20.36
N TYR A 462 -5.15 -3.00 20.44
CA TYR A 462 -6.26 -3.29 19.52
C TYR A 462 -7.00 -2.01 19.15
N GLY A 463 -7.36 -1.86 17.88
CA GLY A 463 -8.00 -0.66 17.34
C GLY A 463 -7.10 0.12 16.40
N GLY A 464 -7.57 1.29 15.97
CA GLY A 464 -6.75 2.22 15.19
C GLY A 464 -5.94 3.13 16.12
N SER A 465 -4.68 3.38 15.77
CA SER A 465 -3.83 4.31 16.52
C SER A 465 -4.06 5.74 16.07
N CYS A 466 -4.12 6.67 17.03
CA CYS A 466 -4.30 8.11 16.82
C CYS A 466 -5.47 8.45 15.85
N PRO A 467 -6.68 8.72 16.37
CA PRO A 467 -7.90 8.66 15.60
C PRO A 467 -7.96 9.68 14.46
N LEU A 468 -8.39 9.13 13.32
CA LEU A 468 -9.02 9.72 12.14
C LEU A 468 -8.45 11.03 11.56
N ASN A 469 -8.02 10.91 10.30
CA ASN A 469 -7.66 11.97 9.36
C ASN A 469 -6.70 12.99 9.96
N CYS A 470 -5.71 12.50 10.71
CA CYS A 470 -4.74 13.34 11.39
C CYS A 470 -3.92 14.15 10.37
N ASN A 471 -4.26 15.42 10.17
CA ASN A 471 -3.88 16.15 8.97
C ASN A 471 -2.36 16.37 8.84
N HIS A 472 -1.62 16.37 9.96
CA HIS A 472 -0.17 16.53 10.00
C HIS A 472 0.62 15.25 9.66
N VAL A 473 0.10 14.05 9.95
CA VAL A 473 0.73 12.77 9.57
C VAL A 473 0.34 12.42 8.14
N TRP A 474 -0.93 12.62 7.80
CA TRP A 474 -1.42 12.53 6.42
C TRP A 474 -0.80 13.60 5.50
N ASN A 475 -0.06 14.57 6.04
CA ASN A 475 0.74 15.51 5.25
C ASN A 475 1.93 14.84 4.55
N TYR A 476 2.34 13.64 4.97
CA TYR A 476 3.41 12.88 4.33
C TYR A 476 2.88 11.97 3.22
N ALA A 477 1.60 11.60 3.27
CA ALA A 477 1.03 10.58 2.40
C ALA A 477 0.94 11.03 0.93
N GLN A 478 1.77 10.43 0.07
CA GLN A 478 1.76 10.67 -1.38
C GLN A 478 1.17 9.48 -2.16
N ALA A 479 1.33 8.25 -1.65
CA ALA A 479 0.83 7.05 -2.33
C ALA A 479 -0.71 7.07 -2.51
N LEU A 480 -1.49 7.42 -1.48
CA LEU A 480 -2.96 7.46 -1.60
C LEU A 480 -3.41 8.43 -2.70
N ALA A 481 -2.83 9.63 -2.72
CA ALA A 481 -3.14 10.65 -3.71
C ALA A 481 -2.78 10.24 -5.14
N ALA A 482 -1.67 9.50 -5.29
CA ALA A 482 -1.23 9.01 -6.59
C ALA A 482 -2.16 7.90 -7.11
N PHE A 483 -2.43 6.87 -6.32
CA PHE A 483 -3.19 5.70 -6.76
C PHE A 483 -4.71 5.90 -6.75
N PHE A 484 -5.23 6.69 -5.79
CA PHE A 484 -6.66 6.89 -5.58
C PHE A 484 -6.99 8.36 -5.29
N PRO A 485 -6.75 9.29 -6.24
CA PRO A 485 -6.96 10.73 -6.05
C PRO A 485 -8.40 11.09 -5.65
N GLY A 486 -9.39 10.25 -5.98
CA GLY A 486 -10.77 10.41 -5.52
C GLY A 486 -10.93 10.29 -4.00
N LEU A 487 -10.20 9.38 -3.35
CA LEU A 487 -10.23 9.20 -1.89
C LEU A 487 -9.54 10.36 -1.18
N GLU A 488 -8.41 10.82 -1.71
CA GLU A 488 -7.67 11.96 -1.16
C GLU A 488 -8.48 13.27 -1.28
N ARG A 489 -9.19 13.48 -2.40
CA ARG A 489 -10.16 14.60 -2.53
C ARG A 489 -11.27 14.54 -1.49
N ASP A 490 -11.74 13.35 -1.12
CA ASP A 490 -12.76 13.22 -0.08
C ASP A 490 -12.24 13.64 1.30
N MET A 491 -10.95 13.42 1.59
CA MET A 491 -10.32 13.95 2.81
C MET A 491 -10.32 15.49 2.84
N ARG A 492 -10.15 16.17 1.68
CA ARG A 492 -10.29 17.64 1.60
C ARG A 492 -11.71 18.09 1.92
N ARG A 493 -12.73 17.33 1.49
CA ARG A 493 -14.13 17.61 1.84
C ARG A 493 -14.34 17.54 3.35
N THR A 494 -13.81 16.50 4.00
CA THR A 494 -13.88 16.37 5.45
C THR A 494 -13.12 17.51 6.16
N GLU A 495 -11.94 17.90 5.69
CA GLU A 495 -11.19 19.04 6.26
C GLU A 495 -12.00 20.35 6.15
N PHE A 496 -12.49 20.72 4.97
CA PHE A 496 -13.08 22.05 4.75
C PHE A 496 -14.60 22.15 4.97
N GLU A 497 -15.37 21.09 4.73
CA GLU A 497 -16.84 21.11 4.90
C GLU A 497 -17.27 20.68 6.30
N VAL A 498 -16.46 19.88 6.99
CA VAL A 498 -16.80 19.31 8.30
C VAL A 498 -15.93 19.90 9.40
N MET A 499 -14.60 19.80 9.28
CA MET A 499 -13.68 20.11 10.38
C MET A 499 -13.38 21.60 10.56
N GLN A 500 -13.34 22.40 9.49
CA GLN A 500 -12.91 23.79 9.58
C GLN A 500 -13.74 24.58 10.59
N ALA A 501 -13.06 25.16 11.58
CA ALA A 501 -13.69 25.97 12.61
C ALA A 501 -14.20 27.28 12.01
N PRO A 502 -15.25 27.89 12.60
CA PRO A 502 -15.70 29.23 12.21
C PRO A 502 -14.60 30.30 12.23
N ALA A 503 -13.61 30.15 13.13
CA ALA A 503 -12.45 31.03 13.24
C ALA A 503 -11.40 30.86 12.10
N GLY A 504 -11.58 29.87 11.22
CA GLY A 504 -10.78 29.63 10.02
C GLY A 504 -9.79 28.46 10.10
N TYR A 505 -9.38 28.06 11.30
CA TYR A 505 -8.41 26.99 11.51
C TYR A 505 -8.99 25.59 11.25
N LEU A 506 -8.10 24.63 11.00
CA LEU A 506 -8.44 23.21 10.92
C LEU A 506 -7.96 22.51 12.20
N PRO A 507 -8.85 21.91 13.01
CA PRO A 507 -8.42 20.95 14.01
C PRO A 507 -7.60 19.85 13.31
N HIS A 508 -6.54 19.34 13.93
CA HIS A 508 -5.71 18.34 13.26
C HIS A 508 -6.34 16.95 13.21
N ARG A 509 -7.50 16.73 13.85
CA ARG A 509 -8.19 15.43 13.89
C ARG A 509 -9.70 15.56 13.66
N LEU A 510 -10.28 14.51 13.08
CA LEU A 510 -11.71 14.41 12.80
C LEU A 510 -12.46 13.72 13.96
N ILE A 511 -13.63 14.26 14.31
CA ILE A 511 -14.62 13.56 15.13
C ILE A 511 -15.62 12.82 14.23
N ALA A 512 -15.78 11.54 14.50
CA ALA A 512 -16.78 10.68 13.90
C ALA A 512 -17.96 10.41 14.87
N PRO A 513 -19.20 10.32 14.38
CA PRO A 513 -19.61 10.60 13.00
C PRO A 513 -19.52 12.09 12.67
N THR A 514 -19.42 12.42 11.39
CA THR A 514 -19.15 13.79 10.89
C THR A 514 -20.28 14.79 11.15
N TYR A 515 -21.47 14.34 11.59
CA TYR A 515 -22.56 15.23 12.00
C TYR A 515 -22.39 15.75 13.44
N LEU A 516 -21.43 15.22 14.21
CA LEU A 516 -21.11 15.73 15.54
C LEU A 516 -20.28 17.02 15.44
N ARG A 517 -20.37 17.83 16.51
CA ARG A 517 -19.52 19.01 16.67
C ARG A 517 -18.04 18.59 16.67
N GLN A 518 -17.27 19.21 15.80
CA GLN A 518 -15.83 19.00 15.68
C GLN A 518 -15.07 19.78 16.77
N LEU A 519 -13.75 19.60 16.82
CA LEU A 519 -12.87 20.13 17.87
C LEU A 519 -12.62 21.64 17.74
N TRP A 520 -13.70 22.41 17.92
CA TRP A 520 -13.72 23.87 17.84
C TRP A 520 -13.62 24.48 19.24
N ASP A 521 -12.71 25.45 19.39
CA ASP A 521 -12.46 26.26 20.58
C ASP A 521 -12.20 25.42 21.84
N GLU A 522 -11.59 24.24 21.70
CA GLU A 522 -11.33 23.30 22.79
C GLU A 522 -10.02 22.53 22.57
N PRO A 523 -9.41 21.96 23.63
CA PRO A 523 -8.21 21.16 23.51
C PRO A 523 -8.43 19.95 22.60
N ILE A 524 -7.48 19.70 21.70
CA ILE A 524 -7.57 18.59 20.75
C ILE A 524 -6.94 17.33 21.34
N GLY A 525 -5.78 17.43 22.00
CA GLY A 525 -4.99 16.30 22.49
C GLY A 525 -3.80 15.99 21.57
N GLY A 526 -2.67 15.64 22.18
CA GLY A 526 -1.35 15.85 21.57
C GLY A 526 -0.87 17.26 21.94
N PRO A 527 -0.61 18.16 20.98
CA PRO A 527 -0.56 19.59 21.25
C PRO A 527 -1.95 20.14 21.64
N ASP A 528 -1.99 21.11 22.54
CA ASP A 528 -3.25 21.69 23.05
C ASP A 528 -3.99 22.55 22.01
N THR A 529 -3.27 23.04 21.00
CA THR A 529 -3.80 23.86 19.91
C THR A 529 -3.57 23.19 18.55
N PRO A 530 -4.34 23.54 17.51
CA PRO A 530 -4.26 22.89 16.21
C PRO A 530 -2.85 22.87 15.61
N ALA A 531 -2.44 21.72 15.08
CA ALA A 531 -1.14 21.55 14.44
C ALA A 531 -1.00 22.44 13.19
N LEU A 532 -0.01 23.34 13.21
CA LEU A 532 0.21 24.33 12.16
C LEU A 532 0.71 23.70 10.86
N ASP A 533 1.61 22.71 10.96
CA ASP A 533 2.10 21.94 9.83
C ASP A 533 0.96 21.22 9.08
N GLY A 534 -0.02 20.69 9.81
CA GLY A 534 -1.23 20.09 9.25
C GLY A 534 -2.11 21.10 8.50
N MET A 535 -2.25 22.31 9.02
CA MET A 535 -2.99 23.41 8.36
C MET A 535 -2.30 23.86 7.07
N LEU A 536 -0.98 24.10 7.11
CA LEU A 536 -0.19 24.45 5.94
C LEU A 536 -0.21 23.31 4.91
N GLY A 537 -0.13 22.06 5.39
CA GLY A 537 -0.31 20.86 4.60
C GLY A 537 -1.65 20.79 3.88
N ALA A 538 -2.75 21.19 4.52
CA ALA A 538 -4.07 21.20 3.87
C ALA A 538 -4.11 22.15 2.65
N VAL A 539 -3.42 23.29 2.68
CA VAL A 539 -3.29 24.20 1.53
C VAL A 539 -2.53 23.51 0.39
N LEU A 540 -1.40 22.88 0.71
CA LEU A 540 -0.54 22.18 -0.25
C LEU A 540 -1.25 20.98 -0.90
N LYS A 541 -1.89 20.15 -0.07
CA LYS A 541 -2.69 19.00 -0.52
C LYS A 541 -3.86 19.44 -1.40
N THR A 542 -4.51 20.57 -1.10
CA THR A 542 -5.59 21.11 -1.95
C THR A 542 -5.09 21.46 -3.36
N TYR A 543 -3.90 22.07 -3.46
CA TYR A 543 -3.31 22.34 -4.76
C TYR A 543 -2.88 21.05 -5.49
N ARG A 544 -2.35 20.05 -4.77
CA ARG A 544 -2.07 18.71 -5.33
C ARG A 544 -3.32 18.09 -5.93
N GLU A 545 -4.43 18.09 -5.18
CA GLU A 545 -5.69 17.50 -5.61
C GLU A 545 -6.33 18.22 -6.80
N TYR A 546 -6.16 19.54 -6.88
CA TYR A 546 -6.52 20.31 -8.08
C TYR A 546 -5.74 19.84 -9.31
N ARG A 547 -4.41 19.70 -9.20
CA ARG A 547 -3.54 19.24 -10.31
C ARG A 547 -3.83 17.78 -10.71
N ALA A 548 -4.42 17.00 -9.81
CA ALA A 548 -4.81 15.60 -10.01
C ALA A 548 -6.26 15.41 -10.48
N PHE A 549 -6.92 16.45 -11.02
CA PHE A 549 -8.20 16.25 -11.72
C PHE A 549 -7.98 15.59 -13.09
N PRO A 550 -8.84 14.64 -13.51
CA PRO A 550 -8.71 14.00 -14.82
C PRO A 550 -8.75 15.01 -15.98
N ALA A 551 -7.93 14.77 -16.99
CA ALA A 551 -7.90 15.63 -18.17
C ALA A 551 -9.27 15.61 -18.90
N GLY A 552 -9.89 16.78 -19.08
CA GLY A 552 -11.17 16.89 -19.78
C GLY A 552 -12.41 16.45 -18.98
N ALA A 553 -12.31 16.31 -17.65
CA ALA A 553 -13.48 16.07 -16.79
C ALA A 553 -14.55 17.15 -17.02
N ALA A 554 -15.65 16.75 -17.68
CA ALA A 554 -16.81 17.59 -17.90
C ALA A 554 -17.43 17.99 -16.55
N THR A 555 -17.95 19.22 -16.48
CA THR A 555 -18.73 19.70 -15.34
C THR A 555 -19.90 18.75 -15.07
N SER A 556 -19.92 18.07 -13.92
CA SER A 556 -21.16 17.44 -13.44
C SER A 556 -22.11 18.56 -12.98
N PRO A 557 -23.34 18.65 -13.52
CA PRO A 557 -24.34 19.59 -13.03
C PRO A 557 -24.90 19.01 -11.72
N GLY A 558 -24.35 19.42 -10.57
CA GLY A 558 -24.79 18.87 -9.29
C GLY A 558 -24.44 19.66 -8.04
N ALA A 559 -23.46 20.56 -8.07
CA ALA A 559 -23.22 21.51 -6.98
C ALA A 559 -23.87 22.85 -7.35
N ALA A 560 -24.91 23.24 -6.61
CA ALA A 560 -25.68 24.45 -6.85
C ALA A 560 -24.81 25.72 -6.79
N SER A 561 -24.42 26.25 -7.95
CA SER A 561 -23.74 27.55 -8.07
C SER A 561 -24.75 28.64 -8.42
N GLY A 562 -25.19 29.38 -7.39
CA GLY A 562 -25.70 30.73 -7.56
C GLY A 562 -24.52 31.70 -7.65
N SER A 563 -24.06 32.02 -8.86
CA SER A 563 -23.42 33.28 -9.29
C SER A 563 -22.68 33.05 -10.61
N GLY A 564 -22.75 34.04 -11.51
CA GLY A 564 -22.46 33.91 -12.93
C GLY A 564 -21.10 33.27 -13.27
N ALA A 565 -21.15 32.07 -13.83
CA ALA A 565 -19.99 31.40 -14.39
C ALA A 565 -19.57 32.04 -15.72
N ALA A 566 -18.34 32.55 -15.78
CA ALA A 566 -17.68 32.94 -17.02
C ALA A 566 -17.37 31.70 -17.88
N ALA A 567 -17.52 31.83 -19.20
CA ALA A 567 -17.28 30.76 -20.17
C ALA A 567 -15.85 30.21 -20.05
N GLY A 568 -15.71 28.91 -19.73
CA GLY A 568 -14.43 28.17 -19.80
C GLY A 568 -14.06 27.26 -18.62
N SER A 569 -14.94 26.97 -17.64
CA SER A 569 -14.55 26.19 -16.45
C SER A 569 -14.68 24.67 -16.65
N GLY A 570 -13.60 23.94 -16.34
CA GLY A 570 -13.61 22.48 -16.16
C GLY A 570 -13.81 22.10 -14.68
N ALA A 571 -14.20 20.85 -14.42
CA ALA A 571 -14.60 20.38 -13.09
C ALA A 571 -13.57 20.69 -11.97
N GLY A 572 -12.26 20.63 -12.26
CA GLY A 572 -11.21 20.93 -11.28
C GLY A 572 -11.16 22.41 -10.87
N LEU A 573 -11.39 23.35 -11.81
CA LEU A 573 -11.38 24.77 -11.48
C LEU A 573 -12.62 25.17 -10.67
N ASP A 574 -13.78 24.59 -10.99
CA ASP A 574 -15.00 24.84 -10.22
C ASP A 574 -14.89 24.25 -8.80
N TRP A 575 -14.26 23.09 -8.66
CA TRP A 575 -13.93 22.52 -7.35
C TRP A 575 -13.01 23.45 -6.54
N LEU A 576 -11.93 23.96 -7.14
CA LEU A 576 -11.02 24.88 -6.46
C LEU A 576 -11.71 26.19 -6.07
N ARG A 577 -12.53 26.78 -6.96
CA ARG A 577 -13.32 27.97 -6.66
C ARG A 577 -14.28 27.76 -5.49
N GLY A 578 -14.87 26.57 -5.39
CA GLY A 578 -15.75 26.19 -4.28
C GLY A 578 -15.04 26.23 -2.92
N TYR A 579 -13.77 25.82 -2.85
CA TYR A 579 -12.97 25.84 -1.62
C TYR A 579 -12.13 27.09 -1.43
N TRP A 580 -12.03 27.99 -2.41
CA TRP A 580 -11.26 29.22 -2.27
C TRP A 580 -11.62 30.02 -1.02
N PRO A 581 -12.91 30.22 -0.65
CA PRO A 581 -13.26 30.90 0.59
C PRO A 581 -12.81 30.17 1.87
N ASN A 582 -12.72 28.83 1.84
CA ASN A 582 -12.21 28.06 2.97
C ASN A 582 -10.69 28.21 3.10
N LEU A 583 -9.97 28.17 1.97
CA LEU A 583 -8.52 28.36 1.92
C LEU A 583 -8.10 29.75 2.40
N THR A 584 -8.78 30.81 1.94
CA THR A 584 -8.47 32.18 2.37
C THR A 584 -8.73 32.36 3.86
N ARG A 585 -9.86 31.87 4.40
CA ARG A 585 -10.10 31.91 5.86
C ARG A 585 -9.03 31.19 6.67
N LEU A 586 -8.49 30.08 6.16
CA LEU A 586 -7.42 29.33 6.81
C LEU A 586 -6.11 30.12 6.78
N LEU A 587 -5.71 30.65 5.62
CA LEU A 587 -4.51 31.48 5.48
C LEU A 587 -4.60 32.74 6.32
N ASP A 588 -5.74 33.44 6.31
CA ASP A 588 -5.95 34.62 7.15
C ASP A 588 -5.85 34.27 8.64
N HIS A 589 -6.33 33.08 9.05
CA HIS A 589 -6.15 32.60 10.42
C HIS A 589 -4.66 32.38 10.74
N VAL A 590 -3.91 31.76 9.83
CA VAL A 590 -2.48 31.54 10.00
C VAL A 590 -1.72 32.87 10.13
N GLU A 591 -1.99 33.82 9.22
CA GLU A 591 -1.36 35.14 9.24
C GLU A 591 -1.64 35.88 10.55
N ARG A 592 -2.93 35.96 10.96
CA ARG A 592 -3.31 36.64 12.22
C ARG A 592 -2.68 36.03 13.47
N THR A 593 -2.41 34.72 13.45
CA THR A 593 -1.97 33.99 14.65
C THR A 593 -0.45 33.91 14.75
N TRP A 594 0.25 33.66 13.63
CA TRP A 594 1.69 33.39 13.64
C TRP A 594 2.53 34.42 12.87
N HIS A 595 1.96 35.21 11.96
CA HIS A 595 2.66 36.29 11.23
C HIS A 595 2.27 37.66 11.80
N THR A 596 2.73 37.95 13.02
CA THR A 596 2.26 39.12 13.79
C THR A 596 3.19 40.34 13.75
N ASP A 597 4.42 40.19 13.23
CA ASP A 597 5.47 41.21 13.27
C ASP A 597 5.81 41.83 11.90
N GLY A 598 5.17 41.36 10.82
CA GLY A 598 5.41 41.82 9.45
C GLY A 598 6.74 41.36 8.84
N SER A 599 7.53 40.51 9.52
CA SER A 599 8.84 40.04 9.05
C SER A 599 8.77 39.08 7.85
N GLY A 600 7.60 38.48 7.63
CA GLY A 600 7.39 37.38 6.68
C GLY A 600 7.67 36.01 7.28
N MET A 601 8.21 35.96 8.50
CA MET A 601 8.44 34.74 9.27
C MET A 601 7.31 34.51 10.28
N LEU A 602 7.06 33.24 10.56
CA LEU A 602 6.18 32.81 11.63
C LEU A 602 6.89 32.91 13.00
N THR A 603 6.10 33.26 14.01
CA THR A 603 6.51 33.50 15.40
C THR A 603 5.50 32.89 16.38
N GLY A 604 5.82 32.88 17.67
CA GLY A 604 4.95 32.34 18.70
C GLY A 604 4.94 30.81 18.76
N ILE A 605 3.96 30.28 19.49
CA ILE A 605 3.76 28.84 19.74
C ILE A 605 3.26 28.18 18.46
N GLN A 606 4.03 27.25 17.90
CA GLN A 606 3.79 26.56 16.63
C GLN A 606 3.67 25.04 16.87
N PRO A 607 2.47 24.52 17.13
CA PRO A 607 2.23 23.10 17.35
C PRO A 607 2.51 22.27 16.09
N SER A 608 3.06 21.05 16.27
CA SER A 608 3.57 20.25 15.16
C SER A 608 3.33 18.74 15.32
N THR A 609 3.67 17.97 14.27
CA THR A 609 3.75 16.50 14.28
C THR A 609 4.72 15.89 15.29
N HIS A 610 5.57 16.68 15.95
CA HIS A 610 6.41 16.21 17.05
C HIS A 610 5.66 16.14 18.40
N ASP A 611 4.34 16.33 18.40
CA ASP A 611 3.45 16.33 19.57
C ASP A 611 3.85 17.32 20.69
N ILE A 612 4.48 18.41 20.28
CA ILE A 612 4.96 19.51 21.12
C ILE A 612 4.70 20.84 20.41
N ASP A 613 4.70 21.93 21.17
CA ASP A 613 4.73 23.26 20.57
C ASP A 613 6.18 23.72 20.36
N LEU A 614 6.51 23.94 19.10
CA LEU A 614 7.73 24.60 18.69
C LEU A 614 7.60 26.11 18.91
N CYS A 615 8.71 26.81 19.02
CA CYS A 615 8.72 28.27 19.12
C CYS A 615 9.89 28.87 18.33
N GLY A 616 9.96 30.20 18.33
CA GLY A 616 10.96 30.95 17.57
C GLY A 616 10.86 30.77 16.07
N HIS A 617 11.89 31.25 15.38
CA HIS A 617 12.03 31.07 13.95
C HIS A 617 12.65 29.71 13.66
N ASN A 618 11.98 28.92 12.81
CA ASN A 618 12.42 27.59 12.43
C ASN A 618 12.01 27.28 10.98
N THR A 619 12.82 26.50 10.27
CA THR A 619 12.56 26.16 8.85
C THR A 619 11.60 24.99 8.66
N PHE A 620 11.32 24.17 9.67
CA PHE A 620 10.28 23.15 9.60
C PHE A 620 8.93 23.80 9.26
N MET A 621 8.47 24.74 10.09
CA MET A 621 7.27 25.53 9.83
C MET A 621 7.49 26.56 8.74
N GLY A 622 8.66 27.22 8.73
CA GLY A 622 8.96 28.29 7.78
C GLY A 622 8.90 27.83 6.33
N THR A 623 9.46 26.66 5.99
CA THR A 623 9.40 26.17 4.62
C THR A 623 7.99 25.71 4.23
N LEU A 624 7.21 25.11 5.14
CA LEU A 624 5.80 24.79 4.88
C LEU A 624 4.99 26.06 4.61
N TRP A 625 5.26 27.13 5.35
CA TRP A 625 4.63 28.43 5.17
C TRP A 625 4.94 29.02 3.80
N LEU A 626 6.23 29.05 3.43
CA LEU A 626 6.67 29.52 2.11
C LEU A 626 6.07 28.69 0.98
N ALA A 627 5.99 27.36 1.14
CA ALA A 627 5.34 26.47 0.17
C ALA A 627 3.84 26.80 0.04
N ALA A 628 3.14 26.97 1.17
CA ALA A 628 1.72 27.28 1.19
C ALA A 628 1.43 28.63 0.53
N LEU A 629 2.27 29.65 0.73
CA LEU A 629 2.19 30.94 0.06
C LEU A 629 2.34 30.81 -1.46
N ARG A 630 3.31 30.01 -1.94
CA ARG A 630 3.49 29.76 -3.38
C ARG A 630 2.31 29.00 -4.01
N ALA A 631 1.78 28.02 -3.28
CA ALA A 631 0.57 27.31 -3.70
C ALA A 631 -0.64 28.25 -3.74
N ALA A 632 -0.82 29.07 -2.70
CA ALA A 632 -1.91 30.04 -2.60
C ALA A 632 -1.81 31.13 -3.67
N GLU A 633 -0.63 31.66 -3.96
CA GLU A 633 -0.38 32.58 -5.07
C GLU A 633 -0.83 31.97 -6.41
N THR A 634 -0.47 30.71 -6.64
CA THR A 634 -0.82 29.99 -7.87
C THR A 634 -2.32 29.76 -7.97
N MET A 635 -2.95 29.26 -6.90
CA MET A 635 -4.39 29.05 -6.83
C MET A 635 -5.19 30.36 -6.95
N ALA A 636 -4.73 31.45 -6.34
CA ALA A 636 -5.32 32.78 -6.47
C ALA A 636 -5.35 33.23 -7.94
N GLY A 637 -4.25 33.02 -8.67
CA GLY A 637 -4.19 33.29 -10.11
C GLY A 637 -5.16 32.44 -10.92
N LEU A 638 -5.33 31.16 -10.56
CA LEU A 638 -6.27 30.25 -11.24
C LEU A 638 -7.73 30.65 -11.03
N VAL A 639 -8.10 31.10 -9.83
CA VAL A 639 -9.48 31.53 -9.53
C VAL A 639 -9.75 32.99 -9.92
N GLY A 640 -8.73 33.75 -10.29
CA GLY A 640 -8.85 35.16 -10.71
C GLY A 640 -8.80 36.18 -9.56
N ASP A 641 -8.23 35.81 -8.41
CA ASP A 641 -8.04 36.69 -7.25
C ASP A 641 -6.66 37.36 -7.29
N ASP A 642 -6.54 38.41 -8.11
CA ASP A 642 -5.28 39.12 -8.31
C ASP A 642 -4.77 39.85 -7.04
N ALA A 643 -5.67 40.18 -6.11
CA ALA A 643 -5.29 40.84 -4.86
C ALA A 643 -4.58 39.84 -3.93
N ALA A 644 -5.20 38.67 -3.69
CA ALA A 644 -4.59 37.60 -2.91
C ALA A 644 -3.29 37.11 -3.55
N LYS A 645 -3.25 36.96 -4.88
CA LYS A 645 -2.04 36.60 -5.62
C LYS A 645 -0.86 37.54 -5.31
N ARG A 646 -1.05 38.85 -5.40
CA ARG A 646 0.01 39.84 -5.11
C ARG A 646 0.42 39.81 -3.64
N HIS A 647 -0.54 39.67 -2.73
CA HIS A 647 -0.29 39.57 -1.29
C HIS A 647 0.59 38.37 -0.95
N TYR A 648 0.20 37.17 -1.36
CA TYR A 648 0.95 35.95 -1.09
C TYR A 648 2.34 35.95 -1.74
N ARG A 649 2.47 36.52 -2.95
CA ARG A 649 3.78 36.70 -3.60
C ARG A 649 4.72 37.58 -2.78
N ALA A 650 4.25 38.76 -2.36
CA ALA A 650 5.06 39.71 -1.59
C ALA A 650 5.49 39.12 -0.24
N LEU A 651 4.57 38.38 0.41
CA LEU A 651 4.84 37.72 1.68
C LEU A 651 5.87 36.58 1.53
N PHE A 652 5.77 35.81 0.45
CA PHE A 652 6.75 34.78 0.11
C PHE A 652 8.14 35.37 -0.13
N GLU A 653 8.26 36.43 -0.93
CA GLU A 653 9.57 37.04 -1.24
C GLU A 653 10.25 37.58 0.03
N THR A 654 9.47 38.22 0.90
CA THR A 654 9.97 38.75 2.17
C THR A 654 10.37 37.62 3.12
N GLY A 655 9.48 36.64 3.32
CA GLY A 655 9.72 35.50 4.22
C GLY A 655 10.88 34.62 3.77
N SER A 656 11.01 34.34 2.47
CA SER A 656 12.09 33.53 1.90
C SER A 656 13.46 34.13 2.22
N ALA A 657 13.64 35.42 1.94
CA ALA A 657 14.88 36.12 2.24
C ALA A 657 15.15 36.20 3.75
N ALA A 658 14.12 36.45 4.56
CA ALA A 658 14.24 36.56 6.01
C ALA A 658 14.64 35.24 6.66
N TYR A 659 13.96 34.13 6.32
CA TYR A 659 14.29 32.81 6.84
C TYR A 659 15.70 32.37 6.47
N ASP A 660 16.11 32.59 5.21
CA ASP A 660 17.45 32.19 4.78
C ASP A 660 18.55 32.95 5.54
N ALA A 661 18.46 34.28 5.56
CA ALA A 661 19.41 35.13 6.24
C ALA A 661 19.45 34.89 7.77
N ALA A 662 18.29 34.57 8.35
CA ALA A 662 18.18 34.32 9.77
C ALA A 662 18.64 32.92 10.16
N LEU A 663 18.40 31.87 9.39
CA LEU A 663 18.52 30.51 9.94
C LEU A 663 19.66 29.69 9.34
N PHE A 664 20.20 30.05 8.17
CA PHE A 664 21.30 29.30 7.57
C PHE A 664 22.62 29.55 8.31
N ASN A 665 23.24 28.49 8.84
CA ASN A 665 24.49 28.57 9.61
C ASN A 665 25.77 28.38 8.77
N GLY A 666 25.63 28.41 7.44
CA GLY A 666 26.69 28.09 6.47
C GLY A 666 26.72 26.62 6.02
N GLU A 667 25.94 25.73 6.63
CA GLU A 667 25.84 24.32 6.26
C GLU A 667 24.39 23.82 6.24
N TYR A 668 23.62 24.08 7.29
CA TYR A 668 22.22 23.70 7.46
C TYR A 668 21.44 24.81 8.18
N TYR A 669 20.13 24.63 8.34
CA TYR A 669 19.25 25.59 9.00
C TYR A 669 19.01 25.23 10.47
N GLU A 670 19.22 26.21 11.34
CA GLU A 670 19.01 26.09 12.79
C GLU A 670 17.68 26.69 13.22
N GLN A 671 17.23 26.36 14.43
CA GLN A 671 16.13 27.08 15.08
C GLN A 671 16.69 28.23 15.92
N ARG A 672 16.10 29.42 15.78
CA ARG A 672 16.43 30.60 16.59
C ARG A 672 15.27 30.98 17.48
N LEU A 673 15.47 30.80 18.79
CA LEU A 673 14.52 31.21 19.82
C LEU A 673 14.51 32.74 19.97
N LEU A 674 13.32 33.30 20.19
CA LEU A 674 13.09 34.71 20.45
C LEU A 674 13.04 35.00 21.95
N PRO A 675 13.22 36.26 22.39
CA PRO A 675 13.06 36.62 23.79
C PRO A 675 11.69 36.21 24.34
N GLY A 676 11.68 35.39 25.38
CA GLY A 676 10.46 34.86 26.02
C GLY A 676 10.04 33.47 25.54
N ASP A 677 10.68 32.91 24.51
CA ASP A 677 10.46 31.53 24.10
C ASP A 677 11.02 30.54 25.12
N ARG A 678 10.31 29.42 25.29
CA ARG A 678 10.76 28.31 26.14
C ARG A 678 11.87 27.50 25.47
N PRO A 679 12.95 27.16 26.18
CA PRO A 679 14.06 26.37 25.61
C PRO A 679 13.77 24.86 25.52
N GLU A 680 12.82 24.33 26.31
CA GLU A 680 12.52 22.90 26.35
C GLU A 680 11.80 22.43 25.09
N PHE A 681 12.08 21.19 24.68
CA PHE A 681 11.53 20.55 23.48
C PHE A 681 11.88 21.26 22.16
N GLN A 682 12.86 22.16 22.18
CA GLN A 682 13.37 22.83 21.00
C GLN A 682 14.66 22.13 20.53
N TRP A 683 15.06 22.31 19.26
CA TRP A 683 16.32 21.75 18.76
C TRP A 683 17.45 22.77 18.67
N GLY A 684 17.15 24.07 18.60
CA GLY A 684 18.19 25.12 18.57
C GLY A 684 19.22 24.90 17.46
N SER A 685 20.49 24.70 17.83
CA SER A 685 21.60 24.44 16.90
C SER A 685 21.60 23.03 16.28
N GLY A 686 20.62 22.19 16.61
CA GLY A 686 20.48 20.84 16.09
C GLY A 686 20.18 20.82 14.59
N CYS A 687 20.61 19.74 13.92
CA CYS A 687 20.29 19.43 12.55
C CYS A 687 19.05 18.53 12.53
N LEU A 688 17.88 19.15 12.32
CA LEU A 688 16.60 18.43 12.20
C LEU A 688 16.48 17.80 10.80
N SER A 689 16.04 16.55 10.70
CA SER A 689 15.89 15.84 9.42
C SER A 689 14.85 16.49 8.50
N ASP A 690 13.69 16.87 9.07
CA ASP A 690 12.59 17.50 8.33
C ASP A 690 12.74 19.03 8.17
N GLN A 691 13.92 19.60 8.43
CA GLN A 691 14.13 21.07 8.42
C GLN A 691 13.75 21.77 7.10
N LEU A 692 13.63 21.03 5.98
CA LEU A 692 13.23 21.52 4.67
C LEU A 692 12.01 20.80 4.08
N ILE A 693 11.10 20.31 4.92
CA ILE A 693 9.91 19.57 4.46
C ILE A 693 9.02 20.36 3.48
N GLY A 694 8.92 21.68 3.63
CA GLY A 694 8.17 22.51 2.68
C GLY A 694 8.82 22.59 1.30
N GLN A 695 10.15 22.53 1.22
CA GLN A 695 10.86 22.49 -0.07
C GLN A 695 10.60 21.16 -0.79
N TRP A 696 10.54 20.04 -0.07
CA TRP A 696 10.09 18.76 -0.64
C TRP A 696 8.68 18.89 -1.25
N TRP A 697 7.74 19.47 -0.50
CA TRP A 697 6.39 19.76 -1.01
C TRP A 697 6.40 20.67 -2.25
N ALA A 698 7.26 21.69 -2.27
CA ALA A 698 7.40 22.58 -3.41
C ALA A 698 7.87 21.84 -4.68
N HIS A 699 8.73 20.83 -4.55
CA HIS A 699 9.11 19.96 -5.67
C HIS A 699 7.94 19.11 -6.18
N GLN A 700 7.16 18.51 -5.27
CA GLN A 700 5.96 17.73 -5.65
C GLN A 700 4.94 18.60 -6.41
N LEU A 701 4.83 19.87 -6.02
CA LEU A 701 3.86 20.82 -6.54
C LEU A 701 4.38 21.72 -7.67
N ASP A 702 5.62 21.52 -8.11
CA ASP A 702 6.29 22.36 -9.11
C ASP A 702 6.27 23.87 -8.78
N LEU A 703 6.46 24.21 -7.50
CA LEU A 703 6.43 25.58 -6.98
C LEU A 703 7.78 26.31 -7.01
N GLY A 704 8.84 25.58 -7.41
CA GLY A 704 10.22 26.06 -7.46
C GLY A 704 10.96 25.99 -6.12
N HIS A 705 12.12 26.63 -6.06
CA HIS A 705 12.90 26.78 -4.83
C HIS A 705 12.32 27.87 -3.93
N LEU A 706 12.05 27.52 -2.68
CA LEU A 706 11.57 28.40 -1.61
C LEU A 706 12.71 29.15 -0.92
N LEU A 707 13.90 28.55 -0.92
CA LEU A 707 15.15 29.08 -0.36
C LEU A 707 16.26 28.91 -1.40
N PRO A 708 17.42 29.58 -1.27
CA PRO A 708 18.52 29.43 -2.22
C PRO A 708 18.91 27.96 -2.45
N ALA A 709 18.90 27.52 -3.71
CA ALA A 709 19.08 26.11 -4.06
C ALA A 709 20.42 25.52 -3.56
N ALA A 710 21.47 26.33 -3.49
CA ALA A 710 22.75 25.91 -2.93
C ALA A 710 22.66 25.61 -1.42
N HIS A 711 21.91 26.40 -0.67
CA HIS A 711 21.71 26.19 0.76
C HIS A 711 20.80 24.98 1.02
N VAL A 712 19.76 24.79 0.21
CA VAL A 712 18.90 23.58 0.23
C VAL A 712 19.74 22.30 0.07
N ARG A 713 20.58 22.23 -0.98
CA ARG A 713 21.47 21.08 -1.19
C ARG A 713 22.46 20.87 -0.07
N SER A 714 23.07 21.96 0.43
CA SER A 714 23.99 21.90 1.56
C SER A 714 23.30 21.31 2.80
N ALA A 715 22.11 21.81 3.13
CA ALA A 715 21.36 21.39 4.31
C ALA A 715 20.92 19.92 4.20
N LEU A 716 20.45 19.46 3.04
CA LEU A 716 20.11 18.04 2.83
C LEU A 716 21.32 17.12 2.96
N ALA A 717 22.45 17.50 2.35
CA ALA A 717 23.69 16.75 2.51
C ALA A 717 24.15 16.70 3.98
N ALA A 718 23.93 17.78 4.74
CA ALA A 718 24.21 17.84 6.17
C ALA A 718 23.26 16.96 6.99
N VAL A 719 21.96 16.94 6.68
CA VAL A 719 20.99 16.02 7.32
C VAL A 719 21.46 14.58 7.17
N VAL A 720 21.81 14.15 5.95
CA VAL A 720 22.27 12.77 5.75
C VAL A 720 23.58 12.52 6.49
N ARG A 721 24.55 13.44 6.40
CA ARG A 721 25.85 13.31 7.07
C ARG A 721 25.74 13.16 8.59
N HIS A 722 24.86 13.94 9.22
CA HIS A 722 24.82 14.06 10.67
C HIS A 722 23.76 13.18 11.31
N ASN A 723 22.70 12.82 10.57
CA ASN A 723 21.56 12.08 11.12
C ASN A 723 21.49 10.63 10.64
N LEU A 724 22.13 10.25 9.50
CA LEU A 724 22.13 8.87 9.04
C LEU A 724 23.12 8.06 9.87
N ARG A 725 22.58 7.19 10.72
CA ARG A 725 23.35 6.36 11.63
C ARG A 725 23.47 4.94 11.07
N HIS A 726 24.68 4.38 11.14
CA HIS A 726 24.96 2.97 10.83
C HIS A 726 25.25 2.21 12.14
N GLY A 727 24.31 1.38 12.58
CA GLY A 727 24.39 0.60 13.81
C GLY A 727 23.94 1.35 15.06
N PHE A 728 23.18 0.66 15.90
CA PHE A 728 22.59 1.13 17.16
C PHE A 728 23.11 0.38 18.38
N ALA A 729 24.15 -0.47 18.22
CA ALA A 729 24.82 -1.09 19.35
C ALA A 729 25.33 -0.04 20.36
N GLY A 730 24.85 -0.13 21.61
CA GLY A 730 25.19 0.82 22.68
C GLY A 730 24.56 2.21 22.53
N PHE A 731 23.62 2.41 21.60
CA PHE A 731 22.85 3.63 21.51
C PHE A 731 21.79 3.65 22.62
N ASP A 732 21.71 4.77 23.35
CA ASP A 732 20.68 4.96 24.36
C ASP A 732 19.37 5.38 23.67
N HIS A 733 18.32 4.58 23.86
CA HIS A 733 17.00 4.83 23.27
C HIS A 733 16.07 5.39 24.35
N PRO A 734 15.92 6.72 24.47
CA PRO A 734 15.04 7.32 25.47
C PRO A 734 13.54 7.16 25.15
N TYR A 735 13.20 6.78 23.92
CA TYR A 735 11.83 6.58 23.43
C TYR A 735 11.68 5.21 22.75
N ARG A 736 10.91 5.12 21.66
CA ARG A 736 10.63 3.87 20.96
C ARG A 736 11.81 3.44 20.08
N VAL A 737 11.96 2.14 19.92
CA VAL A 737 13.05 1.50 19.18
C VAL A 737 12.57 1.01 17.82
N PHE A 738 12.70 1.85 16.79
CA PHE A 738 12.37 1.48 15.41
C PHE A 738 13.58 0.99 14.59
N ALA A 739 14.79 1.17 15.11
CA ALA A 739 16.03 0.64 14.56
C ALA A 739 16.94 0.21 15.72
N ASP A 740 17.57 -0.95 15.59
CA ASP A 740 18.41 -1.55 16.64
C ASP A 740 19.56 -2.38 16.06
N GLY A 741 20.53 -2.78 16.90
CA GLY A 741 21.63 -3.67 16.48
C GLY A 741 22.47 -3.08 15.32
N ASP A 742 22.48 -3.76 14.18
CA ASP A 742 23.22 -3.35 12.97
C ASP A 742 22.39 -2.53 11.98
N ASP A 743 21.15 -2.17 12.35
CA ASP A 743 20.27 -1.38 11.50
C ASP A 743 20.91 -0.04 11.10
N THR A 744 20.58 0.43 9.89
CA THR A 744 20.84 1.80 9.47
C THR A 744 19.54 2.59 9.53
N GLY A 745 19.58 3.80 10.08
CA GLY A 745 18.40 4.66 10.21
C GLY A 745 18.73 6.14 10.30
N LEU A 746 17.84 6.98 9.79
CA LEU A 746 17.95 8.43 9.88
C LEU A 746 17.30 8.93 11.18
N LEU A 747 18.12 9.44 12.11
CA LEU A 747 17.63 10.04 13.36
C LEU A 747 16.80 11.29 13.06
N VAL A 748 15.78 11.58 13.87
CA VAL A 748 14.96 12.80 13.72
C VAL A 748 15.81 14.07 13.88
N CYS A 749 16.72 14.12 14.85
CA CYS A 749 17.59 15.29 15.06
C CYS A 749 18.94 14.91 15.70
N SER A 750 20.01 15.59 15.27
CA SER A 750 21.36 15.45 15.82
C SER A 750 22.00 16.80 16.15
N TRP A 751 23.07 16.82 16.97
CA TRP A 751 23.80 18.05 17.33
C TRP A 751 25.30 17.92 17.00
N PRO A 752 25.66 17.94 15.70
CA PRO A 752 27.02 17.67 15.25
C PRO A 752 28.04 18.72 15.73
N ARG A 753 27.56 19.93 16.08
CA ARG A 753 28.38 21.04 16.60
C ARG A 753 28.28 21.17 18.14
N GLY A 754 27.71 20.19 18.83
CA GLY A 754 27.36 20.28 20.24
C GLY A 754 26.14 21.19 20.49
N GLY A 755 25.83 21.42 21.77
CA GLY A 755 24.69 22.26 22.16
C GLY A 755 23.35 21.54 22.20
N ARG A 756 23.35 20.20 22.32
CA ARG A 756 22.12 19.43 22.59
C ARG A 756 21.47 19.95 23.88
N PRO A 757 20.21 20.44 23.84
CA PRO A 757 19.51 20.88 25.03
C PRO A 757 19.35 19.76 26.04
N GLU A 758 19.23 20.12 27.33
CA GLU A 758 18.93 19.15 28.39
C GLU A 758 17.62 18.40 28.12
N VAL A 759 16.59 19.13 27.66
CA VAL A 759 15.34 18.57 27.15
C VAL A 759 15.25 18.86 25.65
N PRO A 760 15.77 17.98 24.79
CA PRO A 760 15.77 18.19 23.35
C PRO A 760 14.35 18.09 22.78
N THR A 761 14.21 18.46 21.50
CA THR A 761 12.98 18.19 20.75
C THR A 761 12.57 16.72 20.87
N ARG A 762 11.25 16.50 21.00
CA ARG A 762 10.72 15.16 21.28
C ARG A 762 11.03 14.25 20.10
N TYR A 763 11.29 12.97 20.41
CA TYR A 763 11.59 11.93 19.42
C TYR A 763 12.89 12.13 18.63
N ALA A 764 13.78 13.06 19.04
CA ALA A 764 15.04 13.34 18.35
C ALA A 764 15.87 12.09 18.02
N ASP A 765 15.80 11.07 18.88
CA ASP A 765 16.58 9.83 18.79
C ASP A 765 15.81 8.66 18.15
N GLU A 766 14.56 8.87 17.70
CA GLU A 766 13.80 7.88 16.95
C GLU A 766 14.17 7.90 15.45
N VAL A 767 13.79 6.83 14.75
CA VAL A 767 13.88 6.71 13.28
C VAL A 767 12.47 6.58 12.74
N TRP A 768 12.07 7.51 11.87
CA TRP A 768 10.72 7.57 11.30
C TRP A 768 10.75 7.24 9.81
N THR A 769 10.08 6.15 9.43
CA THR A 769 10.03 5.68 8.03
C THR A 769 9.50 6.76 7.08
N GLY A 770 8.50 7.53 7.52
CA GLY A 770 7.94 8.59 6.70
C GLY A 770 8.90 9.75 6.43
N THR A 771 9.71 10.13 7.42
CA THR A 771 10.76 11.14 7.29
C THR A 771 11.92 10.62 6.45
N GLU A 772 12.33 9.35 6.62
CA GLU A 772 13.37 8.73 5.79
C GLU A 772 13.03 8.76 4.30
N TYR A 773 11.84 8.31 3.93
CA TYR A 773 11.37 8.39 2.55
C TYR A 773 11.27 9.82 2.04
N GLN A 774 10.78 10.74 2.87
CA GLN A 774 10.67 12.16 2.53
C GLN A 774 12.04 12.76 2.22
N VAL A 775 13.03 12.59 3.11
CA VAL A 775 14.38 13.13 2.94
C VAL A 775 15.07 12.46 1.76
N ALA A 776 14.90 11.15 1.58
CA ALA A 776 15.45 10.43 0.44
C ALA A 776 14.90 10.97 -0.88
N ALA A 777 13.58 11.13 -0.99
CA ALA A 777 12.93 11.71 -2.17
C ALA A 777 13.41 13.15 -2.44
N HIS A 778 13.59 13.94 -1.39
CA HIS A 778 14.08 15.30 -1.49
C HIS A 778 15.54 15.34 -1.98
N CYS A 779 16.42 14.47 -1.44
CA CYS A 779 17.79 14.31 -1.93
C CYS A 779 17.81 13.95 -3.42
N LEU A 780 16.98 12.99 -3.85
CA LEU A 780 16.88 12.56 -5.26
C LEU A 780 16.37 13.67 -6.19
N ALA A 781 15.45 14.51 -5.71
CA ALA A 781 14.95 15.68 -6.45
C ALA A 781 16.03 16.75 -6.64
N GLU A 782 16.91 16.91 -5.65
CA GLU A 782 18.03 17.87 -5.64
C GLU A 782 19.35 17.33 -6.24
N GLY A 783 19.35 16.09 -6.76
CA GLY A 783 20.53 15.48 -7.37
C GLY A 783 21.53 14.86 -6.40
N LEU A 784 21.20 14.78 -5.13
CA LEU A 784 21.97 14.10 -4.08
C LEU A 784 21.67 12.59 -4.09
N VAL A 785 21.97 11.95 -5.22
CA VAL A 785 21.56 10.57 -5.51
C VAL A 785 22.15 9.59 -4.49
N GLU A 786 23.44 9.69 -4.19
CA GLU A 786 24.11 8.79 -3.25
C GLU A 786 23.48 8.88 -1.85
N GLN A 787 23.19 10.10 -1.38
CA GLN A 787 22.56 10.36 -0.09
C GLN A 787 21.14 9.79 -0.03
N GLY A 788 20.34 10.00 -1.07
CA GLY A 788 18.99 9.46 -1.16
C GLY A 788 18.99 7.93 -1.17
N GLN A 789 19.90 7.31 -1.92
CA GLN A 789 20.03 5.85 -1.98
C GLN A 789 20.55 5.26 -0.67
N ALA A 790 21.43 5.94 0.06
CA ALA A 790 21.92 5.47 1.35
C ALA A 790 20.79 5.37 2.39
N ILE A 791 19.87 6.34 2.41
CA ILE A 791 18.69 6.30 3.28
C ILE A 791 17.76 5.15 2.87
N LEU A 792 17.43 5.04 1.58
CA LEU A 792 16.55 3.98 1.07
C LEU A 792 17.12 2.58 1.34
N ALA A 793 18.42 2.38 1.14
CA ALA A 793 19.09 1.11 1.42
C ALA A 793 19.00 0.73 2.91
N GLY A 794 19.18 1.71 3.82
CA GLY A 794 19.01 1.49 5.25
C GLY A 794 17.59 1.10 5.61
N LEU A 795 16.61 1.88 5.15
CA LEU A 795 15.18 1.62 5.38
C LEU A 795 14.73 0.26 4.82
N TRP A 796 15.03 -0.03 3.55
CA TRP A 796 14.64 -1.29 2.92
C TRP A 796 15.33 -2.50 3.54
N GLY A 797 16.57 -2.34 4.00
CA GLY A 797 17.29 -3.37 4.74
C GLY A 797 16.65 -3.70 6.10
N ARG A 798 15.97 -2.74 6.75
CA ARG A 798 15.19 -2.98 7.98
C ARG A 798 13.90 -3.75 7.72
N TYR A 799 13.23 -3.48 6.61
CA TYR A 799 11.93 -4.04 6.23
C TYR A 799 12.01 -5.09 5.11
N ASP A 800 13.07 -5.91 5.08
CA ASP A 800 13.25 -6.93 4.03
C ASP A 800 12.60 -8.29 4.35
N GLY A 801 11.95 -8.41 5.51
CA GLY A 801 11.32 -9.63 6.01
C GLY A 801 12.17 -10.46 6.98
N ARG A 802 13.47 -10.17 7.14
CA ARG A 802 14.33 -10.87 8.12
C ARG A 802 13.98 -10.48 9.55
N ARG A 803 13.73 -9.20 9.77
CA ARG A 803 13.46 -8.60 11.10
C ARG A 803 12.19 -7.78 11.17
N ARG A 804 11.77 -7.16 10.06
CA ARG A 804 10.50 -6.41 9.97
C ARG A 804 9.87 -6.68 8.61
N ASN A 805 8.54 -6.61 8.58
CA ASN A 805 7.73 -7.00 7.43
C ASN A 805 7.71 -5.90 6.35
N PRO A 806 8.03 -6.18 5.08
CA PRO A 806 7.94 -5.20 3.98
C PRO A 806 6.54 -4.61 3.78
N TYR A 807 5.49 -5.26 4.28
CA TYR A 807 4.10 -4.81 4.14
C TYR A 807 3.56 -4.11 5.40
N ASN A 808 4.40 -3.90 6.42
CA ASN A 808 4.05 -3.30 7.70
C ASN A 808 5.16 -2.36 8.19
N GLU A 809 5.19 -1.14 7.64
CA GLU A 809 6.06 -0.08 8.15
C GLU A 809 5.45 0.50 9.44
N VAL A 810 6.24 0.47 10.53
CA VAL A 810 5.76 0.78 11.89
C VAL A 810 6.30 2.10 12.40
N GLU A 811 5.43 2.89 13.06
CA GLU A 811 5.81 4.03 13.91
C GLU A 811 4.90 4.03 15.14
N CYS A 812 3.97 5.00 15.27
CA CYS A 812 2.97 5.01 16.32
C CYS A 812 1.80 4.05 16.01
N GLY A 813 2.12 2.80 15.71
CA GLY A 813 1.22 1.75 15.27
C GLY A 813 1.80 0.93 14.12
N ASP A 814 1.18 -0.22 13.85
CA ASP A 814 1.37 -1.01 12.64
C ASP A 814 0.72 -0.32 11.43
N HIS A 815 1.21 -0.61 10.22
CA HIS A 815 0.74 -0.05 8.96
C HIS A 815 0.58 1.47 9.02
N TYR A 816 1.66 2.17 9.38
CA TYR A 816 1.62 3.58 9.74
C TYR A 816 1.66 4.49 8.51
N VAL A 817 0.72 5.41 8.38
CA VAL A 817 0.45 6.16 7.13
C VAL A 817 1.55 7.14 6.73
N ARG A 818 2.43 7.53 7.65
CA ARG A 818 3.55 8.42 7.33
C ARG A 818 4.47 7.81 6.28
N SER A 819 4.59 6.47 6.26
CA SER A 819 5.43 5.73 5.30
C SER A 819 4.94 5.84 3.85
N LEU A 820 3.69 6.25 3.62
CA LEU A 820 3.13 6.53 2.29
C LEU A 820 3.84 7.68 1.56
N SER A 821 4.79 8.36 2.20
CA SER A 821 5.73 9.28 1.55
C SER A 821 6.71 8.57 0.60
N GLY A 822 6.92 7.26 0.75
CA GLY A 822 7.84 6.48 -0.08
C GLY A 822 7.54 6.56 -1.56
N TRP A 823 6.28 6.75 -1.93
CA TRP A 823 5.88 7.01 -3.30
C TRP A 823 6.59 8.22 -3.94
N SER A 824 6.89 9.26 -3.16
CA SER A 824 7.62 10.43 -3.65
C SER A 824 9.06 10.13 -4.05
N ALA A 825 9.69 9.10 -3.49
CA ALA A 825 11.02 8.67 -3.88
C ALA A 825 11.02 8.07 -5.29
N LEU A 826 10.00 7.27 -5.64
CA LEU A 826 9.86 6.73 -6.99
C LEU A 826 9.64 7.85 -8.03
N GLN A 827 8.80 8.85 -7.70
CA GLN A 827 8.59 10.01 -8.57
C GLN A 827 9.88 10.82 -8.73
N ALA A 828 10.64 11.01 -7.66
CA ALA A 828 11.93 11.71 -7.70
C ALA A 828 12.99 10.97 -8.53
N MET A 829 13.01 9.63 -8.52
CA MET A 829 13.90 8.82 -9.36
C MET A 829 13.68 9.08 -10.86
N SER A 830 12.43 9.15 -11.30
CA SER A 830 12.07 9.46 -12.69
C SER A 830 12.07 10.96 -13.02
N GLY A 831 12.22 11.82 -12.00
CA GLY A 831 12.06 13.27 -12.14
C GLY A 831 10.64 13.68 -12.58
N LEU A 832 9.64 12.83 -12.33
CA LEU A 832 8.26 13.07 -12.74
C LEU A 832 7.72 14.32 -12.06
N ARG A 833 7.32 15.31 -12.86
CA ARG A 833 6.41 16.39 -12.45
C ARG A 833 5.23 16.40 -13.39
N HIS A 834 4.02 16.40 -12.82
CA HIS A 834 2.79 16.17 -13.57
C HIS A 834 1.68 17.14 -13.16
N ASP A 835 1.09 17.79 -14.15
CA ASP A 835 -0.19 18.48 -14.04
C ASP A 835 -1.18 17.84 -15.02
N SER A 836 -2.15 17.10 -14.46
CA SER A 836 -3.12 16.33 -15.22
C SER A 836 -4.05 17.22 -16.04
N LEU A 837 -4.49 18.34 -15.45
CA LEU A 837 -5.40 19.28 -16.10
C LEU A 837 -4.74 19.99 -17.28
N ALA A 838 -3.48 20.41 -17.10
CA ALA A 838 -2.72 21.03 -18.18
C ALA A 838 -2.23 20.01 -19.22
N GLY A 839 -2.22 18.71 -18.89
CA GLY A 839 -1.53 17.69 -19.69
C GLY A 839 -0.04 17.99 -19.81
N ALA A 840 0.56 18.56 -18.75
CA ALA A 840 1.95 19.00 -18.75
C ALA A 840 2.81 18.05 -17.89
N TRP A 841 3.83 17.49 -18.54
CA TRP A 841 4.65 16.41 -18.01
C TRP A 841 6.11 16.80 -18.09
N THR A 842 6.86 16.54 -17.02
CA THR A 842 8.31 16.62 -17.02
C THR A 842 8.88 15.31 -16.52
N PHE A 843 9.93 14.82 -17.18
CA PHE A 843 10.74 13.71 -16.72
C PHE A 843 12.22 14.07 -16.74
N ARG A 844 12.99 13.35 -15.94
CA ARG A 844 14.43 13.21 -16.12
C ARG A 844 14.69 12.12 -17.15
N ILE A 845 15.61 12.35 -18.07
CA ILE A 845 16.07 11.30 -18.98
C ILE A 845 16.69 10.19 -18.13
N PRO A 846 16.24 8.93 -18.24
CA PRO A 846 16.77 7.83 -17.45
C PRO A 846 18.29 7.68 -17.61
N ASP A 847 18.97 7.35 -16.52
CA ASP A 847 20.39 7.01 -16.53
C ASP A 847 20.61 5.76 -17.41
N PRO A 848 21.63 5.72 -18.29
CA PRO A 848 21.97 4.51 -19.04
C PRO A 848 22.15 3.23 -18.19
N ALA A 849 22.54 3.36 -16.91
CA ALA A 849 22.64 2.25 -15.96
C ALA A 849 21.27 1.76 -15.44
N ALA A 850 20.24 2.63 -15.47
CA ALA A 850 18.86 2.32 -15.12
C ALA A 850 17.92 2.84 -16.22
N PRO A 851 18.00 2.27 -17.43
CA PRO A 851 17.44 2.90 -18.64
C PRO A 851 15.91 2.91 -18.67
N THR A 852 15.23 2.13 -17.83
CA THR A 852 13.77 2.04 -17.78
C THR A 852 13.25 2.28 -16.37
N LEU A 853 12.42 3.31 -16.18
CA LEU A 853 11.83 3.67 -14.89
C LEU A 853 10.29 3.64 -14.99
N PRO A 854 9.59 3.10 -13.97
CA PRO A 854 8.15 3.14 -13.94
C PRO A 854 7.67 4.51 -13.46
N PHE A 855 6.49 4.90 -13.89
CA PHE A 855 5.81 6.10 -13.42
C PHE A 855 4.31 5.86 -13.31
N LEU A 856 3.65 6.63 -12.46
CA LEU A 856 2.20 6.67 -12.37
C LEU A 856 1.70 8.10 -12.21
N THR A 857 0.60 8.38 -12.89
CA THR A 857 -0.12 9.64 -12.92
C THR A 857 -1.57 9.41 -12.49
N THR A 858 -2.36 10.47 -12.46
CA THR A 858 -3.78 10.43 -12.07
C THR A 858 -4.60 9.44 -12.88
N ASP A 859 -4.44 9.43 -14.21
CA ASP A 859 -5.33 8.70 -15.13
C ASP A 859 -4.69 7.42 -15.70
N GLY A 860 -3.40 7.19 -15.44
CA GLY A 860 -2.71 5.97 -15.86
C GLY A 860 -1.22 5.94 -15.50
N TYR A 861 -0.55 4.87 -15.92
CA TYR A 861 0.82 4.57 -15.55
C TYR A 861 1.55 3.82 -16.66
N GLY A 862 2.88 3.74 -16.53
CA GLY A 862 3.71 3.33 -17.64
C GLY A 862 5.18 3.19 -17.34
N LEU A 863 5.95 3.02 -18.42
CA LEU A 863 7.41 2.95 -18.42
C LEU A 863 7.99 4.11 -19.21
N LEU A 864 8.96 4.79 -18.62
CA LEU A 864 9.84 5.73 -19.29
C LEU A 864 11.15 5.01 -19.60
N SER A 865 11.55 4.93 -20.86
CA SER A 865 12.79 4.25 -21.28
C SER A 865 13.70 5.16 -22.10
N ALA A 866 15.00 5.11 -21.83
CA ALA A 866 16.05 5.63 -22.70
C ALA A 866 16.60 4.51 -23.60
N GLY A 867 16.61 4.76 -24.91
CA GLY A 867 17.16 3.85 -25.92
C GLY A 867 18.61 4.20 -26.30
N PRO A 868 19.32 3.27 -26.97
CA PRO A 868 20.74 3.41 -27.31
C PRO A 868 21.02 4.58 -28.28
N ASP A 869 20.05 4.97 -29.10
CA ASP A 869 20.19 6.03 -30.11
C ASP A 869 19.78 7.42 -29.60
N SER A 870 19.87 7.65 -28.28
CA SER A 870 19.35 8.88 -27.64
C SER A 870 17.85 9.09 -27.90
N SER A 871 17.11 8.00 -28.06
CA SER A 871 15.65 8.00 -28.10
C SER A 871 15.07 7.88 -26.71
N VAL A 872 13.92 8.49 -26.46
CA VAL A 872 13.16 8.28 -25.23
C VAL A 872 11.78 7.75 -25.60
N SER A 873 11.29 6.74 -24.88
CA SER A 873 9.94 6.21 -25.06
C SER A 873 9.13 6.29 -23.77
N ILE A 874 7.84 6.59 -23.92
CA ILE A 874 6.82 6.54 -22.87
C ILE A 874 5.79 5.50 -23.29
N GLU A 875 5.80 4.36 -22.62
CA GLU A 875 4.82 3.29 -22.82
C GLU A 875 3.72 3.42 -21.77
N CYS A 876 2.45 3.44 -22.20
CA CYS A 876 1.31 3.32 -21.30
C CYS A 876 1.02 1.83 -21.05
N THR A 877 1.19 1.37 -19.81
CA THR A 877 0.96 -0.04 -19.44
C THR A 877 -0.41 -0.25 -18.79
N GLY A 878 -1.05 0.81 -18.29
CA GLY A 878 -2.40 0.77 -17.77
C GLY A 878 -3.03 2.15 -17.60
N GLY A 879 -4.36 2.20 -17.61
CA GLY A 879 -5.12 3.46 -17.61
C GLY A 879 -5.06 4.18 -18.96
N THR A 880 -5.10 5.50 -18.93
CA THR A 880 -4.99 6.38 -20.10
C THR A 880 -4.14 7.60 -19.75
N LEU A 881 -3.15 7.91 -20.59
CA LEU A 881 -2.29 9.08 -20.43
C LEU A 881 -2.73 10.19 -21.38
N HIS A 882 -2.77 11.42 -20.88
CA HIS A 882 -3.14 12.61 -21.63
C HIS A 882 -1.99 13.62 -21.62
N LEU A 883 -1.41 13.90 -22.78
CA LEU A 883 -0.25 14.79 -22.92
C LEU A 883 -0.55 15.94 -23.89
N ARG A 884 -0.26 17.16 -23.46
CA ARG A 884 -0.22 18.39 -24.28
C ARG A 884 1.17 18.99 -24.32
N GLU A 885 1.94 18.79 -23.27
CA GLU A 885 3.31 19.25 -23.15
C GLU A 885 4.16 18.18 -22.46
N LEU A 886 5.33 17.91 -23.02
CA LEU A 886 6.33 17.00 -22.48
C LEU A 886 7.69 17.70 -22.41
N ARG A 887 8.33 17.63 -21.25
CA ARG A 887 9.69 18.12 -21.00
C ARG A 887 10.58 16.97 -20.56
N MET A 888 11.75 16.88 -21.17
CA MET A 888 12.80 15.92 -20.83
C MET A 888 14.03 16.69 -20.37
N THR A 889 14.54 16.38 -19.18
CA THR A 889 15.67 17.07 -18.53
C THR A 889 16.86 16.13 -18.33
N ARG A 890 18.10 16.62 -18.45
CA ARG A 890 19.33 15.82 -18.25
C ARG A 890 19.80 15.75 -16.80
N GLU A 891 19.72 16.84 -16.05
CA GLU A 891 20.20 16.92 -14.67
C GLU A 891 19.05 17.10 -13.67
N ALA A 892 19.33 16.77 -12.41
CA ALA A 892 18.51 17.16 -11.28
C ALA A 892 18.76 18.65 -10.98
N GLY A 893 17.89 19.52 -11.51
CA GLY A 893 17.96 20.96 -11.26
C GLY A 893 16.63 21.63 -11.59
N PRO A 894 16.33 22.78 -10.97
CA PRO A 894 15.12 23.52 -11.29
C PRO A 894 15.18 23.98 -12.75
N ALA A 895 14.02 23.95 -13.42
CA ALA A 895 13.79 24.83 -14.55
C ALA A 895 13.90 26.27 -14.00
N GLY A 896 15.05 26.91 -14.21
CA GLY A 896 15.24 28.30 -13.81
C GLY A 896 14.16 29.16 -14.50
N GLY A 897 13.39 29.89 -13.68
CA GLY A 897 12.62 31.08 -14.03
C GLY A 897 11.78 31.05 -15.31
N ALA A 898 10.46 31.18 -15.16
CA ALA A 898 9.60 31.67 -16.23
C ALA A 898 10.23 32.93 -16.86
N GLY A 899 10.71 32.82 -18.10
CA GLY A 899 11.26 33.96 -18.84
C GLY A 899 12.60 33.75 -19.55
N ALA A 900 12.92 32.57 -20.07
CA ALA A 900 13.89 32.48 -21.16
C ALA A 900 13.14 32.27 -22.48
N THR A 901 12.97 33.35 -23.25
CA THR A 901 12.62 33.26 -24.67
C THR A 901 13.82 32.63 -25.39
N VAL A 902 13.82 31.30 -25.49
CA VAL A 902 14.80 30.56 -26.28
C VAL A 902 14.50 30.81 -27.76
N GLY A 903 15.50 31.30 -28.48
CA GLY A 903 15.39 31.74 -29.87
C GLY A 903 15.01 30.61 -30.85
N PRO A 904 14.57 30.96 -32.08
CA PRO A 904 14.12 30.00 -33.07
C PRO A 904 15.34 29.36 -33.77
N ALA A 905 15.84 28.24 -33.25
CA ALA A 905 16.75 27.35 -34.00
C ALA A 905 16.54 25.90 -33.55
N GLY A 906 15.80 25.15 -34.36
CA GLY A 906 15.26 23.85 -34.00
C GLY A 906 16.23 22.68 -34.11
N ALA A 907 16.41 21.96 -33.01
CA ALA A 907 16.52 20.51 -33.09
C ALA A 907 15.13 19.95 -33.44
N ARG A 908 14.98 19.33 -34.62
CA ARG A 908 13.76 18.61 -34.97
C ARG A 908 13.74 17.30 -34.17
N CYS A 909 13.07 17.32 -33.02
CA CYS A 909 12.68 16.08 -32.34
C CYS A 909 11.55 15.45 -33.15
N LEU A 910 11.75 14.23 -33.65
CA LEU A 910 10.68 13.49 -34.30
C LEU A 910 9.92 12.74 -33.22
N VAL A 911 8.60 12.93 -33.20
CA VAL A 911 7.70 12.27 -32.25
C VAL A 911 6.78 11.33 -33.01
N ALA A 912 6.64 10.10 -32.53
CA ALA A 912 5.74 9.11 -33.08
C ALA A 912 4.95 8.43 -31.96
N VAL A 913 3.70 8.07 -32.25
CA VAL A 913 2.86 7.22 -31.40
C VAL A 913 2.63 5.92 -32.16
N ASP A 914 3.02 4.80 -31.57
CA ASP A 914 2.92 3.46 -32.17
C ASP A 914 3.57 3.40 -33.58
N GLY A 915 4.69 4.12 -33.74
CA GLY A 915 5.43 4.24 -35.00
C GLY A 915 4.83 5.22 -36.02
N VAL A 916 3.67 5.81 -35.74
CA VAL A 916 3.03 6.82 -36.60
C VAL A 916 3.48 8.23 -36.17
N PRO A 917 4.08 9.03 -37.08
CA PRO A 917 4.49 10.40 -36.75
C PRO A 917 3.32 11.26 -36.28
N VAL A 918 3.53 12.06 -35.23
CA VAL A 918 2.55 13.00 -34.68
C VAL A 918 3.08 14.42 -34.83
N GLU A 919 2.19 15.35 -35.18
CA GLU A 919 2.55 16.77 -35.22
C GLU A 919 2.91 17.26 -33.83
N ALA A 920 4.14 17.78 -33.70
CA ALA A 920 4.64 18.31 -32.45
C ALA A 920 5.60 19.48 -32.72
N ILE A 921 5.59 20.45 -31.82
CA ILE A 921 6.48 21.61 -31.85
C ILE A 921 7.58 21.36 -30.82
N GLY A 922 8.73 20.92 -31.32
CA GLY A 922 9.92 20.68 -30.50
C GLY A 922 10.80 21.92 -30.36
N GLN A 923 11.24 22.20 -29.14
CA GLN A 923 12.30 23.16 -28.81
C GLN A 923 13.35 22.41 -27.98
N GLY A 924 14.61 22.47 -28.40
CA GLY A 924 15.71 21.76 -27.74
C GLY A 924 16.84 22.70 -27.35
N GLY A 925 17.28 22.61 -26.10
CA GLY A 925 18.56 23.13 -25.60
C GLY A 925 19.50 21.99 -25.20
N PRO A 926 20.72 22.31 -24.73
CA PRO A 926 21.68 21.30 -24.26
C PRO A 926 21.14 20.44 -23.11
N ASP A 927 20.37 21.04 -22.20
CA ASP A 927 19.96 20.43 -20.93
C ASP A 927 18.47 20.06 -20.84
N GLU A 928 17.64 20.59 -21.75
CA GLU A 928 16.18 20.39 -21.78
C GLU A 928 15.67 20.22 -23.22
N VAL A 929 14.78 19.25 -23.42
CA VAL A 929 13.97 19.12 -24.63
C VAL A 929 12.51 19.31 -24.25
N ARG A 930 11.85 20.29 -24.88
CA ARG A 930 10.42 20.57 -24.71
C ARG A 930 9.66 20.25 -25.99
N VAL A 931 8.55 19.54 -25.85
CA VAL A 931 7.66 19.15 -26.94
C VAL A 931 6.24 19.58 -26.59
N ALA A 932 5.63 20.39 -27.44
CA ALA A 932 4.23 20.78 -27.34
C ALA A 932 3.42 20.12 -28.46
N PHE A 933 2.24 19.60 -28.11
CA PHE A 933 1.33 18.96 -29.05
C PHE A 933 0.14 19.90 -29.35
N PRO A 934 -0.07 20.30 -30.62
CA PRO A 934 -1.19 21.17 -31.00
C PRO A 934 -2.55 20.55 -30.63
N ALA A 935 -2.67 19.22 -30.77
CA ALA A 935 -3.78 18.43 -30.25
C ALA A 935 -3.26 17.52 -29.12
N ALA A 936 -4.06 17.35 -28.06
CA ALA A 936 -3.66 16.48 -26.95
C ALA A 936 -3.45 15.04 -27.44
N VAL A 937 -2.30 14.46 -27.11
CA VAL A 937 -1.99 13.06 -27.34
C VAL A 937 -2.63 12.21 -26.25
N ARG A 938 -3.33 11.16 -26.66
CA ARG A 938 -3.93 10.17 -25.77
C ARG A 938 -3.23 8.83 -25.96
N LEU A 939 -2.62 8.30 -24.92
CA LEU A 939 -2.02 6.96 -24.92
C LEU A 939 -2.91 6.02 -24.09
N ALA A 940 -3.53 5.05 -24.75
CA ALA A 940 -4.22 3.96 -24.05
C ALA A 940 -3.21 2.87 -23.65
N ALA A 941 -3.60 1.97 -22.76
CA ALA A 941 -2.78 0.82 -22.41
C ALA A 941 -2.33 0.05 -23.67
N GLY A 942 -1.03 -0.18 -23.80
CA GLY A 942 -0.38 -0.78 -24.97
C GLY A 942 0.21 0.23 -25.97
N SER A 943 -0.17 1.51 -25.91
CA SER A 943 0.41 2.54 -26.78
C SER A 943 1.76 3.05 -26.27
N THR A 944 2.64 3.39 -27.20
CA THR A 944 3.96 3.94 -26.93
C THR A 944 4.20 5.23 -27.70
N LEU A 945 4.59 6.28 -26.99
CA LEU A 945 5.12 7.52 -27.56
C LEU A 945 6.64 7.44 -27.61
N THR A 946 7.25 7.72 -28.76
CA THR A 946 8.70 7.74 -28.94
C THR A 946 9.17 9.11 -29.39
N LEU A 947 10.21 9.62 -28.75
CA LEU A 947 10.96 10.82 -29.11
C LEU A 947 12.34 10.40 -29.63
N THR A 948 12.74 10.87 -30.80
CA THR A 948 14.08 10.61 -31.36
C THR A 948 14.86 11.92 -31.56
N GLY A 949 16.18 11.84 -31.35
CA GLY A 949 17.07 13.01 -31.37
C GLY A 949 17.13 13.77 -30.05
N VAL A 950 16.76 13.15 -28.92
CA VAL A 950 16.84 13.74 -27.58
C VAL A 950 18.30 13.76 -27.14
N GLY A 951 19.04 14.79 -27.56
CA GLY A 951 20.41 15.01 -27.10
C GLY A 951 21.51 15.15 -28.14
N GLN A 952 21.19 15.26 -29.43
CA GLN A 952 22.18 15.69 -30.43
C GLN A 952 22.41 17.19 -30.31
N ALA A 953 23.43 17.59 -29.54
CA ALA A 953 24.09 18.87 -29.79
C ALA A 953 24.69 18.77 -31.20
N ARG A 954 24.20 19.58 -32.15
CA ARG A 954 24.97 19.81 -33.38
C ARG A 954 26.27 20.47 -32.93
N GLY A 955 27.38 19.75 -33.07
CA GLY A 955 28.73 20.25 -32.82
C GLY A 955 29.06 21.47 -33.68
#